data_AF-A0A8J6L8D2-F1
#
_entry.id   AF-A0A8J6L8D2-F1
#
_cell.length_a   1.000
_cell.length_b   1.000
_cell.length_c   1.000
_cell.angle_alpha   90.00
_cell.angle_beta   90.00
_cell.angle_gamma   90.00
#
_symmetry.space_group_name_H-M   'P 1'
#
loop_
_entity.id
_entity.type
_entity.pdbx_description
1 polymer ?
#
loop_
_entity_poly.entity_id
_entity_poly.type
_entity_poly.pdbx_seq_one_letter_code
_entity_poly.pdbx_strand_id
1 'polypeptide(L)'
;MVNFDNSRHILYVLTEKGSIEVYDLGIKGDSFSKVTKIAQSTLVNQAVNIVKTLDSQNFRPIVSISAVEASESHHIYLVAVTQTGVRFYLTTHTLVNIPPNQRPYTLFLLHVRLPPGYSANITIRPRAVHIAHHSDRNLVLLSTVNEKDVLWCISSDLFPFSQNLMEAYTTVSLDGPALALAEVPQENPLANLSQEGAPLVVRQHYELPKKYVVLTSQGVYIFSKLRPVDILRQLLSETQGLNSDNVKAFFMVQKEDQACATSLIIASLDVDENLELAEYATRAFFLYGGEPRLGAITSMSQANMRTSPFSPNIISTPAATHHFQQQSPPQPSNLTYHPSFDMNSPFIFSSKHNGLYLYLGRILRLIWNKRCIEKVCVDGKNIVNTSTVTSDNCRWILNYLTTLHNFLLSNTQLAICENSSQQLEATLNVSKLNATNRMNHTLQDAQIEERLSLNSLKLFVSHCCQIMGLWRILCEHQFHVLIGTLPPNHQIMLQDTTFKDLFLYGQDICSLLISALVDSYLGDNASVDSISVKLREVCPHLYKVEDAAFSKANEMLKSSRSIQNIDEKEDMVMSALELCKSIAPNINLSGICKQFVSLKAYHAVIDLCITCAKKVDPDNVAGHFYKNDSSIADQEGRNFYHKRMDVYKEVFNMMDSLCSENSTNLNVTTLSPVPTEGDNRVLITQLVNEILDYPDEILHVALYDWMMKKQMSSELIKVNNSSLETYLLHTSQQSPDNIAVIDLLWKYYENNNNHAAAAKILDSLASKTGTSLNLKERLEYLTRAIMCMRSDKVGYAPYLGVFLRDLEDKMEVAKVQEQILEAVTALKGSHPAADEAITALNSGLYQISQLYENFADPLELWECQLAIIDCAGYTDENLIEKIWRNILRREIRKSTGNPNNRMAQILAKVKHIARHCGVSTQCFPLAFLISELEQLSTYLKSDRSLVPKSFVAMELPIDALLEIYNRLISSASEIQIWQKEENEFHLFEAVAALIDTFLNSHETYNSVQK
;
A
#
# COMPACT_ATOMS: atom_id res chain seq x y z
N MET A 1 32.91 7.94 59.90
CA MET A 1 32.88 7.59 58.45
C MET A 1 31.81 8.43 57.77
N VAL A 2 32.07 8.90 56.55
CA VAL A 2 31.13 9.72 55.77
C VAL A 2 30.92 9.04 54.41
N ASN A 3 29.67 8.94 53.94
CA ASN A 3 29.33 8.37 52.64
C ASN A 3 28.27 9.22 51.94
N PHE A 4 28.33 9.32 50.62
CA PHE A 4 27.52 10.25 49.83
C PHE A 4 26.71 9.53 48.76
N ASP A 5 25.40 9.80 48.70
CA ASP A 5 24.52 9.37 47.61
C ASP A 5 24.51 10.45 46.52
N ASN A 6 25.27 10.22 45.45
CA ASN A 6 25.36 11.15 44.30
C ASN A 6 24.02 11.34 43.60
N SER A 7 23.21 10.28 43.54
CA SER A 7 21.96 10.27 42.76
C SER A 7 20.85 11.08 43.42
N ARG A 8 20.85 11.15 44.76
CA ARG A 8 19.80 11.85 45.54
C ARG A 8 20.31 13.07 46.29
N HIS A 9 21.62 13.32 46.27
CA HIS A 9 22.30 14.36 47.04
C HIS A 9 22.01 14.25 48.55
N ILE A 10 22.28 13.06 49.12
CA ILE A 10 22.09 12.76 50.55
C ILE A 10 23.44 12.35 51.14
N LEU A 11 23.75 12.89 52.33
CA LEU A 11 24.98 12.62 53.04
C LEU A 11 24.71 11.79 54.31
N TYR A 12 25.44 10.69 54.46
CA TYR A 12 25.36 9.80 55.61
C TYR A 12 26.61 9.86 56.45
N VAL A 13 26.45 10.01 57.77
CA VAL A 13 27.57 10.11 58.72
C VAL A 13 27.42 9.04 59.80
N LEU A 14 28.41 8.16 59.91
CA LEU A 14 28.56 7.22 61.02
C LEU A 14 29.50 7.81 62.07
N THR A 15 28.96 8.04 63.26
CA THR A 15 29.69 8.55 64.44
C THR A 15 30.42 7.43 65.17
N GLU A 16 31.46 7.76 65.95
CA GLU A 16 32.21 6.79 66.77
C GLU A 16 31.34 6.03 67.79
N LYS A 17 30.23 6.67 68.23
CA LYS A 17 29.23 6.04 69.12
C LYS A 17 28.28 5.08 68.38
N GLY A 18 28.56 4.75 67.11
CA GLY A 18 27.74 3.87 66.26
C GLY A 18 26.39 4.47 65.84
N SER A 19 26.17 5.78 66.02
CA SER A 19 24.94 6.44 65.57
C SER A 19 25.09 6.90 64.11
N ILE A 20 24.04 6.69 63.32
CA ILE A 20 23.94 7.09 61.91
C ILE A 20 23.15 8.39 61.83
N GLU A 21 23.73 9.41 61.20
CA GLU A 21 23.11 10.71 60.93
C GLU A 21 22.89 10.88 59.43
N VAL A 22 21.74 11.43 59.05
CA VAL A 22 21.35 11.67 57.65
C VAL A 22 21.21 13.17 57.42
N TYR A 23 21.85 13.66 56.37
CA TYR A 23 21.81 15.06 55.95
C TYR A 23 21.32 15.18 54.51
N ASP A 24 20.43 16.14 54.27
CA ASP A 24 19.85 16.43 52.98
C ASP A 24 20.56 17.63 52.34
N LEU A 25 21.15 17.45 51.16
CA LEU A 25 21.91 18.50 50.48
C LEU A 25 21.09 19.34 49.47
N GLY A 26 19.77 19.17 49.45
CA GLY A 26 18.88 19.82 48.50
C GLY A 26 18.97 19.25 47.08
N ILE A 27 18.13 19.77 46.19
CA ILE A 27 17.93 19.24 44.83
C ILE A 27 19.17 19.43 43.94
N LYS A 28 19.97 20.47 44.21
CA LYS A 28 21.18 20.81 43.44
C LYS A 28 22.50 20.48 44.17
N GLY A 29 22.42 19.94 45.40
CA GLY A 29 23.60 19.70 46.24
C GLY A 29 24.11 20.93 47.02
N ASP A 30 23.44 22.08 46.91
CA ASP A 30 23.90 23.36 47.46
C ASP A 30 23.42 23.65 48.90
N SER A 31 22.52 22.83 49.46
CA SER A 31 22.03 23.02 50.83
C SER A 31 22.66 22.02 51.80
N PHE A 32 22.51 22.26 53.11
CA PHE A 32 22.98 21.34 54.14
C PHE A 32 22.00 21.34 55.31
N SER A 33 21.15 20.31 55.40
CA SER A 33 20.15 20.22 56.47
C SER A 33 20.16 18.85 57.14
N LYS A 34 20.13 18.82 58.48
CA LYS A 34 20.10 17.56 59.23
C LYS A 34 18.68 17.02 59.26
N VAL A 35 18.50 15.79 58.79
CA VAL A 35 17.19 15.12 58.71
C VAL A 35 16.91 14.32 59.98
N THR A 36 17.75 13.34 60.28
CA THR A 36 17.51 12.41 61.39
C THR A 36 18.82 11.85 61.96
N LYS A 37 18.72 11.29 63.16
CA LYS A 37 19.79 10.57 63.85
C LYS A 37 19.25 9.30 64.48
N ILE A 38 19.85 8.16 64.15
CA ILE A 38 19.51 6.86 64.73
C ILE A 38 20.66 6.36 65.58
N ALA A 39 20.38 6.14 66.86
CA ALA A 39 21.31 5.51 67.78
C ALA A 39 21.41 4.01 67.50
N GLN A 40 22.61 3.46 67.73
CA GLN A 40 22.87 2.03 67.54
C GLN A 40 21.93 1.14 68.37
N SER A 41 21.57 1.55 69.59
CA SER A 41 20.65 0.81 70.46
C SER A 41 19.26 0.64 69.82
N THR A 42 18.74 1.69 69.19
CA THR A 42 17.44 1.65 68.50
C THR A 42 17.48 0.68 67.32
N LEU A 43 18.55 0.74 66.52
CA LEU A 43 18.72 -0.14 65.37
C LEU A 43 18.85 -1.62 65.81
N VAL A 44 19.64 -1.89 66.84
CA VAL A 44 19.78 -3.24 67.42
C VAL A 44 18.44 -3.76 67.94
N ASN A 45 17.64 -2.93 68.63
CA ASN A 45 16.31 -3.33 69.11
C ASN A 45 15.37 -3.66 67.94
N GLN A 46 15.40 -2.88 66.86
CA GLN A 46 14.66 -3.18 65.63
C GLN A 46 15.14 -4.48 64.98
N ALA A 47 16.45 -4.73 64.95
CA ALA A 47 17.03 -5.93 64.37
C ALA A 47 16.69 -7.20 65.15
N VAL A 48 16.70 -7.16 66.49
CA VAL A 48 16.29 -8.29 67.36
C VAL A 48 14.81 -8.64 67.17
N ASN A 49 13.96 -7.64 66.93
CA ASN A 49 12.54 -7.87 66.65
C ASN A 49 12.32 -8.57 65.29
N ILE A 50 13.17 -8.28 64.29
CA ILE A 50 13.13 -8.90 62.97
C ILE A 50 13.75 -10.32 63.02
N VAL A 51 14.90 -10.47 63.68
CA VAL A 51 15.65 -11.73 63.77
C VAL A 51 15.69 -12.20 65.22
N LYS A 52 14.62 -12.91 65.63
CA LYS A 52 14.41 -13.38 67.01
C LYS A 52 15.37 -14.49 67.46
N THR A 53 16.12 -15.08 66.53
CA THR A 53 16.95 -16.27 66.75
C THR A 53 18.39 -15.97 67.19
N LEU A 54 18.78 -14.69 67.31
CA LEU A 54 20.16 -14.29 67.57
C LEU A 54 20.30 -13.27 68.70
N ASP A 55 21.40 -13.39 69.45
CA ASP A 55 21.72 -12.45 70.53
C ASP A 55 22.03 -11.05 70.01
N SER A 56 21.64 -10.05 70.81
CA SER A 56 21.86 -8.61 70.52
C SER A 56 23.32 -8.22 70.30
N GLN A 57 24.26 -9.01 70.83
CA GLN A 57 25.71 -8.81 70.62
C GLN A 57 26.12 -9.00 69.16
N ASN A 58 25.40 -9.82 68.39
CA ASN A 58 25.69 -10.03 66.97
C ASN A 58 25.38 -8.80 66.11
N PHE A 59 24.74 -7.78 66.65
CA PHE A 59 24.34 -6.58 65.92
C PHE A 59 25.22 -5.36 66.25
N ARG A 60 26.32 -5.55 66.99
CA ARG A 60 27.23 -4.48 67.46
C ARG A 60 28.70 -4.84 67.24
N PRO A 61 29.60 -3.86 67.08
CA PRO A 61 29.42 -2.48 66.62
C PRO A 61 29.11 -2.39 65.11
N ILE A 62 28.60 -1.23 64.65
CA ILE A 62 28.49 -0.90 63.21
C ILE A 62 29.85 -0.39 62.74
N VAL A 63 30.40 -1.00 61.69
CA VAL A 63 31.77 -0.77 61.22
C VAL A 63 31.80 0.07 59.95
N SER A 64 30.85 -0.13 59.04
CA SER A 64 30.81 0.57 57.75
C SER A 64 29.39 0.96 57.35
N ILE A 65 29.29 2.03 56.55
CA ILE A 65 28.07 2.47 55.89
C ILE A 65 28.36 2.71 54.39
N SER A 66 27.44 2.28 53.53
CA SER A 66 27.51 2.44 52.08
C SER A 66 26.18 2.96 51.54
N ALA A 67 26.21 4.13 50.89
CA ALA A 67 25.03 4.69 50.23
C ALA A 67 24.63 3.83 49.02
N VAL A 68 23.32 3.71 48.77
CA VAL A 68 22.77 2.97 47.63
C VAL A 68 22.12 3.98 46.69
N GLU A 69 22.67 4.10 45.48
CA GLU A 69 22.16 5.01 44.47
C GLU A 69 20.76 4.60 43.98
N ALA A 70 20.00 5.58 43.49
CA ALA A 70 18.67 5.38 42.91
C ALA A 70 18.68 4.44 41.69
N SER A 71 19.80 4.38 40.98
CA SER A 71 20.06 3.45 39.88
C SER A 71 20.01 1.98 40.32
N GLU A 72 20.46 1.68 41.55
CA GLU A 72 20.51 0.33 42.11
C GLU A 72 19.18 -0.08 42.77
N SER A 73 18.58 0.82 43.55
CA SER A 73 17.29 0.58 44.22
C SER A 73 16.58 1.88 44.56
N HIS A 74 15.29 1.99 44.19
CA HIS A 74 14.42 3.10 44.61
C HIS A 74 14.03 3.06 46.08
N HIS A 75 14.09 1.89 46.73
CA HIS A 75 13.56 1.67 48.08
C HIS A 75 14.64 1.65 49.15
N ILE A 76 15.86 1.21 48.80
CA ILE A 76 16.98 1.10 49.72
C ILE A 76 17.89 2.30 49.50
N TYR A 77 18.29 2.94 50.60
CA TYR A 77 19.06 4.19 50.58
C TYR A 77 20.44 4.01 51.22
N LEU A 78 20.55 3.15 52.23
CA LEU A 78 21.79 2.94 52.98
C LEU A 78 21.91 1.48 53.40
N VAL A 79 23.11 0.91 53.24
CA VAL A 79 23.51 -0.38 53.82
C VAL A 79 24.51 -0.12 54.93
N ALA A 80 24.22 -0.60 56.14
CA ALA A 80 25.16 -0.57 57.25
C ALA A 80 25.63 -1.98 57.61
N VAL A 81 26.92 -2.15 57.88
CA VAL A 81 27.56 -3.45 58.15
C VAL A 81 28.12 -3.48 59.56
N THR A 82 27.85 -4.55 60.31
CA THR A 82 28.37 -4.74 61.67
C THR A 82 29.71 -5.48 61.69
N GLN A 83 30.38 -5.48 62.84
CA GLN A 83 31.64 -6.21 63.07
C GLN A 83 31.50 -7.74 62.91
N THR A 84 30.30 -8.26 63.10
CA THR A 84 29.97 -9.68 62.87
C THR A 84 29.62 -9.96 61.41
N GLY A 85 29.55 -8.96 60.54
CA GLY A 85 29.17 -9.11 59.13
C GLY A 85 27.66 -9.07 58.85
N VAL A 86 26.83 -8.68 59.81
CA VAL A 86 25.39 -8.47 59.59
C VAL A 86 25.17 -7.20 58.79
N ARG A 87 24.25 -7.26 57.82
CA ARG A 87 23.85 -6.14 56.97
C ARG A 87 22.48 -5.61 57.36
N PHE A 88 22.40 -4.31 57.55
CA PHE A 88 21.18 -3.55 57.77
C PHE A 88 20.84 -2.77 56.50
N TYR A 89 19.69 -3.07 55.91
CA TYR A 89 19.16 -2.33 54.77
C TYR A 89 18.19 -1.27 55.29
N LEU A 90 18.53 0.00 55.07
CA LEU A 90 17.79 1.13 55.58
C LEU A 90 17.16 1.94 54.45
N THR A 91 15.99 2.50 54.72
CA THR A 91 15.23 3.37 53.82
C THR A 91 14.94 4.71 54.49
N THR A 92 14.76 5.79 53.71
CA THR A 92 14.44 7.12 54.25
C THR A 92 12.96 7.48 54.21
N HIS A 93 12.09 6.56 53.76
CA HIS A 93 10.64 6.74 53.61
C HIS A 93 9.88 5.60 54.29
N THR A 94 8.62 5.86 54.65
CA THR A 94 7.68 4.79 55.02
C THR A 94 7.12 4.12 53.76
N LEU A 95 6.95 2.80 53.77
CA LEU A 95 6.55 1.96 52.62
C LEU A 95 5.13 2.24 52.05
N VAL A 96 4.42 3.26 52.54
CA VAL A 96 3.04 3.59 52.15
C VAL A 96 3.05 4.89 51.33
N ASN A 97 2.66 4.81 50.06
CA ASN A 97 2.50 5.94 49.11
C ASN A 97 3.68 6.93 49.08
N ILE A 98 4.77 6.56 48.41
CA ILE A 98 5.92 7.44 48.16
C ILE A 98 5.59 8.36 46.97
N PRO A 99 5.37 9.68 47.14
CA PRO A 99 5.29 10.59 46.01
C PRO A 99 6.66 10.69 45.31
N PRO A 100 6.70 10.80 43.97
CA PRO A 100 7.95 11.02 43.25
C PRO A 100 8.60 12.33 43.73
N ASN A 101 9.92 12.33 43.93
CA ASN A 101 10.72 13.45 44.47
C ASN A 101 10.54 13.79 45.97
N GLN A 102 10.01 12.90 46.80
CA GLN A 102 10.05 13.15 48.25
C GLN A 102 11.50 13.15 48.77
N ARG A 103 11.91 14.22 49.46
CA ARG A 103 13.21 14.30 50.16
C ARG A 103 13.22 13.40 51.41
N PRO A 104 14.39 12.93 51.86
CA PRO A 104 14.50 12.09 53.06
C PRO A 104 13.98 12.83 54.30
N TYR A 105 13.12 12.19 55.09
CA TYR A 105 12.58 12.78 56.34
C TYR A 105 12.81 11.89 57.58
N THR A 106 13.25 10.65 57.39
CA THR A 106 13.49 9.69 58.46
C THR A 106 14.49 8.62 57.98
N LEU A 107 14.80 7.65 58.83
CA LEU A 107 15.59 6.47 58.49
C LEU A 107 14.93 5.26 59.18
N PHE A 108 14.65 4.20 58.44
CA PHE A 108 13.97 3.01 58.97
C PHE A 108 14.70 1.74 58.52
N LEU A 109 14.82 0.78 59.43
CA LEU A 109 15.37 -0.54 59.13
C LEU A 109 14.33 -1.38 58.38
N LEU A 110 14.63 -1.70 57.12
CA LEU A 110 13.75 -2.47 56.25
C LEU A 110 14.01 -3.97 56.35
N HIS A 111 15.29 -4.36 56.31
CA HIS A 111 15.69 -5.76 56.27
C HIS A 111 17.03 -5.98 56.96
N VAL A 112 17.20 -7.16 57.56
CA VAL A 112 18.43 -7.60 58.22
C VAL A 112 18.90 -8.88 57.56
N ARG A 113 20.14 -8.90 57.08
CA ARG A 113 20.73 -10.09 56.46
C ARG A 113 22.00 -10.53 57.19
N LEU A 114 22.04 -11.81 57.51
CA LEU A 114 23.16 -12.44 58.19
C LEU A 114 24.29 -12.80 57.19
N PRO A 115 25.55 -12.84 57.65
CA PRO A 115 26.68 -13.30 56.83
C PRO A 115 26.68 -14.83 56.64
N PRO A 116 27.50 -15.37 55.72
CA PRO A 116 27.77 -16.82 55.64
C PRO A 116 28.25 -17.39 56.98
N GLY A 117 27.86 -18.63 57.29
CA GLY A 117 28.27 -19.33 58.52
C GLY A 117 27.19 -19.46 59.62
N TYR A 118 25.99 -18.90 59.40
CA TYR A 118 24.81 -19.13 60.28
C TYR A 118 23.89 -20.27 59.80
N SER A 119 24.25 -20.93 58.70
CA SER A 119 23.60 -22.13 58.16
C SER A 119 24.34 -23.39 58.62
N ALA A 120 23.62 -24.52 58.78
CA ALA A 120 24.12 -25.73 59.43
C ALA A 120 25.40 -26.38 58.83
N ASN A 121 25.82 -25.98 57.62
CA ASN A 121 26.85 -26.67 56.83
C ASN A 121 28.18 -25.89 56.69
N ILE A 122 28.31 -24.68 57.24
CA ILE A 122 29.49 -23.81 57.04
C ILE A 122 30.13 -23.48 58.39
N THR A 123 31.41 -23.84 58.58
CA THR A 123 32.14 -23.66 59.85
C THR A 123 32.86 -22.33 59.96
N ILE A 124 33.17 -21.68 58.84
CA ILE A 124 33.92 -20.41 58.79
C ILE A 124 32.92 -19.26 58.68
N ARG A 125 33.04 -18.29 59.60
CA ARG A 125 32.20 -17.09 59.64
C ARG A 125 33.09 -15.84 59.72
N PRO A 126 32.71 -14.73 59.08
CA PRO A 126 33.41 -13.47 59.29
C PRO A 126 33.28 -13.06 60.75
N ARG A 127 34.43 -12.89 61.42
CA ARG A 127 34.53 -12.34 62.77
C ARG A 127 35.42 -11.11 62.71
N ALA A 128 35.09 -10.07 63.48
CA ALA A 128 35.89 -8.85 63.52
C ALA A 128 36.11 -8.23 62.12
N VAL A 129 35.02 -8.02 61.39
CA VAL A 129 35.01 -7.21 60.16
C VAL A 129 35.51 -5.81 60.51
N HIS A 130 36.53 -5.32 59.80
CA HIS A 130 37.11 -3.99 60.02
C HIS A 130 36.94 -3.05 58.82
N ILE A 131 36.81 -3.59 57.60
CA ILE A 131 36.50 -2.82 56.38
C ILE A 131 35.38 -3.54 55.63
N ALA A 132 34.40 -2.78 55.13
CA ALA A 132 33.35 -3.29 54.25
C ALA A 132 32.93 -2.23 53.22
N HIS A 133 32.71 -2.64 51.98
CA HIS A 133 32.28 -1.81 50.86
C HIS A 133 31.13 -2.51 50.13
N HIS A 134 30.02 -1.79 49.93
CA HIS A 134 28.87 -2.28 49.17
C HIS A 134 28.62 -1.42 47.95
N SER A 135 28.58 -2.03 46.76
CA SER A 135 28.23 -1.37 45.49
C SER A 135 27.58 -2.33 44.50
N ASP A 136 26.51 -1.90 43.82
CA ASP A 136 25.77 -2.67 42.81
C ASP A 136 25.48 -4.12 43.25
N ARG A 137 24.85 -4.29 44.42
CA ARG A 137 24.48 -5.59 45.02
C ARG A 137 25.66 -6.52 45.33
N ASN A 138 26.87 -5.98 45.41
CA ASN A 138 28.07 -6.68 45.83
C ASN A 138 28.52 -6.14 47.17
N LEU A 139 28.85 -7.03 48.09
CA LEU A 139 29.50 -6.70 49.34
C LEU A 139 30.90 -7.31 49.35
N VAL A 140 31.90 -6.47 49.53
CA VAL A 140 33.27 -6.88 49.82
C VAL A 140 33.56 -6.54 51.28
N LEU A 141 33.98 -7.54 52.06
CA LEU A 141 34.27 -7.39 53.48
C LEU A 141 35.63 -8.00 53.83
N LEU A 142 36.34 -7.36 54.75
CA LEU A 142 37.62 -7.82 55.29
C LEU A 142 37.44 -8.17 56.75
N SER A 143 37.73 -9.42 57.11
CA SER A 143 37.57 -9.93 58.46
C SER A 143 38.83 -10.66 58.92
N THR A 144 39.21 -10.49 60.18
CA THR A 144 40.29 -11.26 60.79
C THR A 144 39.78 -12.65 61.20
N VAL A 145 40.21 -13.71 60.53
CA VAL A 145 39.88 -15.11 60.85
C VAL A 145 41.16 -15.88 61.07
N ASN A 146 41.32 -16.49 62.26
CA ASN A 146 42.52 -17.25 62.63
C ASN A 146 43.83 -16.46 62.42
N GLU A 147 43.88 -15.21 62.92
CA GLU A 147 45.04 -14.31 62.85
C GLU A 147 45.49 -13.87 61.44
N LYS A 148 44.74 -14.24 60.41
CA LYS A 148 44.92 -13.73 59.04
C LYS A 148 43.71 -12.94 58.60
N ASP A 149 43.95 -11.92 57.78
CA ASP A 149 42.86 -11.21 57.13
C ASP A 149 42.32 -12.02 55.96
N VAL A 150 41.01 -12.14 55.91
CA VAL A 150 40.28 -12.84 54.86
C VAL A 150 39.35 -11.84 54.19
N LEU A 151 39.53 -11.70 52.87
CA LEU A 151 38.62 -10.99 52.00
C LEU A 151 37.44 -11.91 51.69
N TRP A 152 36.22 -11.43 51.92
CA TRP A 152 35.01 -12.08 51.42
C TRP A 152 34.36 -11.21 50.38
N CYS A 153 34.02 -11.81 49.24
CA CYS A 153 33.20 -11.18 48.23
C CYS A 153 31.87 -11.91 48.18
N ILE A 154 30.78 -11.19 48.48
CA ILE A 154 29.41 -11.69 48.48
C ILE A 154 28.65 -10.97 47.36
N SER A 155 28.03 -11.73 46.45
CA SER A 155 27.34 -11.19 45.29
C SER A 155 26.03 -11.92 45.02
N SER A 156 25.00 -11.18 44.59
CA SER A 156 23.71 -11.75 44.15
C SER A 156 23.59 -11.91 42.62
N ASP A 157 24.65 -11.57 41.87
CA ASP A 157 24.57 -11.43 40.41
C ASP A 157 24.39 -12.74 39.63
N LEU A 158 24.67 -13.88 40.25
CA LEU A 158 24.41 -15.20 39.67
C LEU A 158 22.92 -15.60 39.73
N PHE A 159 22.13 -14.91 40.55
CA PHE A 159 20.75 -15.28 40.84
C PHE A 159 19.76 -14.10 40.68
N PRO A 160 19.78 -13.36 39.57
CA PRO A 160 18.89 -12.20 39.41
C PRO A 160 17.42 -12.58 39.16
N PHE A 161 17.16 -13.82 38.72
CA PHE A 161 15.82 -14.30 38.33
C PHE A 161 15.26 -15.37 39.28
N SER A 162 15.85 -15.53 40.47
CA SER A 162 15.28 -16.38 41.51
C SER A 162 14.26 -15.61 42.33
N GLN A 163 13.14 -16.27 42.66
CA GLN A 163 12.11 -15.68 43.53
C GLN A 163 12.62 -15.45 44.96
N ASN A 164 13.62 -16.23 45.38
CA ASN A 164 14.29 -16.07 46.65
C ASN A 164 15.60 -15.29 46.44
N LEU A 165 15.92 -14.41 47.39
CA LEU A 165 17.19 -13.69 47.38
C LEU A 165 18.33 -14.66 47.70
N MET A 166 19.15 -14.95 46.70
CA MET A 166 20.31 -15.84 46.82
C MET A 166 21.60 -15.05 46.61
N GLU A 167 22.63 -15.40 47.38
CA GLU A 167 23.97 -14.82 47.24
C GLU A 167 25.02 -15.91 47.20
N ALA A 168 25.99 -15.74 46.30
CA ALA A 168 27.22 -16.50 46.31
C ALA A 168 28.27 -15.76 47.11
N TYR A 169 29.09 -16.47 47.87
CA TYR A 169 30.27 -15.90 48.53
C TYR A 169 31.55 -16.62 48.12
N THR A 170 32.65 -15.86 48.09
CA THR A 170 34.01 -16.37 47.88
C THR A 170 34.93 -15.78 48.94
N THR A 171 35.97 -16.53 49.34
CA THR A 171 36.93 -16.09 50.36
C THR A 171 38.34 -16.22 49.84
N VAL A 172 39.17 -15.21 50.14
CA VAL A 172 40.60 -15.20 49.80
C VAL A 172 41.38 -14.75 51.04
N SER A 173 42.34 -15.56 51.47
CA SER A 173 43.24 -15.19 52.56
C SER A 173 44.32 -14.23 52.06
N LEU A 174 44.59 -13.19 52.85
CA LEU A 174 45.62 -12.20 52.58
C LEU A 174 46.91 -12.54 53.35
N ASP A 175 48.06 -12.17 52.80
CA ASP A 175 49.38 -12.44 53.40
C ASP A 175 49.74 -11.47 54.54
N GLY A 176 48.91 -10.43 54.75
CA GLY A 176 49.09 -9.47 55.83
C GLY A 176 47.82 -8.67 56.12
N PRO A 177 47.82 -7.85 57.18
CA PRO A 177 46.68 -7.04 57.56
C PRO A 177 46.31 -6.04 56.46
N ALA A 178 45.02 -5.93 56.16
CA ALA A 178 44.46 -4.99 55.20
C ALA A 178 44.30 -3.59 55.83
N LEU A 179 44.84 -2.59 55.14
CA LEU A 179 44.84 -1.19 55.55
C LEU A 179 43.71 -0.40 54.89
N ALA A 180 43.42 -0.69 53.62
CA ALA A 180 42.39 0.00 52.86
C ALA A 180 41.80 -0.89 51.76
N LEU A 181 40.55 -0.59 51.38
CA LEU A 181 39.82 -1.20 50.27
C LEU A 181 39.21 -0.07 49.42
N ALA A 182 39.36 -0.15 48.10
CA ALA A 182 38.71 0.76 47.16
C ALA A 182 38.25 0.05 45.89
N GLU A 183 37.15 0.49 45.30
CA GLU A 183 36.72 0.08 43.96
C GLU A 183 37.38 0.96 42.90
N VAL A 184 37.89 0.37 41.82
CA VAL A 184 38.50 1.11 40.71
C VAL A 184 37.37 1.67 39.83
N PRO A 185 37.25 2.99 39.66
CA PRO A 185 36.28 3.56 38.74
C PRO A 185 36.62 3.13 37.31
N GLN A 186 35.65 2.56 36.60
CA GLN A 186 35.79 2.19 35.19
C GLN A 186 34.95 3.14 34.34
N GLU A 187 35.59 3.77 33.34
CA GLU A 187 34.88 4.58 32.36
C GLU A 187 34.09 3.65 31.44
N ASN A 188 32.77 3.60 31.63
CA ASN A 188 31.87 2.94 30.69
C ASN A 188 31.53 3.95 29.59
N PRO A 189 31.98 3.76 28.33
CA PRO A 189 31.69 4.70 27.24
C PRO A 189 30.18 4.88 26.97
N LEU A 190 29.37 3.91 27.42
CA LEU A 190 27.92 3.89 27.26
C LEU A 190 27.16 4.35 28.53
N ALA A 191 27.85 4.88 29.54
CA ALA A 191 27.24 5.28 30.82
C ALA A 191 26.11 6.31 30.67
N ASN A 192 26.23 7.23 29.70
CA ASN A 192 25.20 8.22 29.37
C ASN A 192 23.92 7.62 28.73
N LEU A 193 23.91 6.31 28.43
CA LEU A 193 22.80 5.63 27.75
C LEU A 193 21.94 4.74 28.66
N SER A 194 22.39 4.43 29.87
CA SER A 194 21.75 3.42 30.72
C SER A 194 20.56 3.97 31.52
N GLN A 195 19.34 3.61 31.09
CA GLN A 195 18.12 3.72 31.90
C GLN A 195 17.97 2.48 32.80
N GLU A 196 17.85 2.74 34.12
CA GLU A 196 17.65 1.80 35.23
C GLU A 196 18.65 0.63 35.34
N GLY A 197 19.17 0.39 36.55
CA GLY A 197 20.17 -0.64 36.83
C GLY A 197 19.63 -2.05 36.62
N ALA A 198 19.65 -2.53 35.39
CA ALA A 198 19.35 -3.92 35.10
C ALA A 198 20.40 -4.88 35.68
N PRO A 199 20.02 -6.15 35.90
CA PRO A 199 20.95 -7.14 36.41
C PRO A 199 22.21 -7.30 35.56
N LEU A 200 23.33 -7.64 36.20
CA LEU A 200 24.63 -7.83 35.54
C LEU A 200 24.56 -8.81 34.37
N VAL A 201 23.74 -9.86 34.44
CA VAL A 201 23.54 -10.85 33.36
C VAL A 201 23.10 -10.19 32.03
N VAL A 202 22.44 -9.03 32.08
CA VAL A 202 22.05 -8.25 30.90
C VAL A 202 23.19 -7.35 30.43
N ARG A 203 23.94 -6.75 31.36
CA ARG A 203 24.97 -5.72 31.10
C ARG A 203 26.36 -6.27 30.82
N GLN A 204 26.60 -7.54 31.13
CA GLN A 204 27.90 -8.21 31.10
C GLN A 204 28.68 -8.14 29.78
N HIS A 205 28.01 -7.88 28.65
CA HIS A 205 28.65 -7.80 27.33
C HIS A 205 29.32 -6.44 27.07
N TYR A 206 28.85 -5.36 27.71
CA TYR A 206 29.45 -4.02 27.60
C TYR A 206 30.15 -3.53 28.86
N GLU A 207 29.80 -4.07 30.03
CA GLU A 207 30.40 -3.66 31.30
C GLU A 207 31.63 -4.51 31.62
N LEU A 208 32.76 -3.85 31.85
CA LEU A 208 34.02 -4.48 32.22
C LEU A 208 33.96 -5.11 33.63
N PRO A 209 34.80 -6.12 33.94
CA PRO A 209 34.81 -6.74 35.26
C PRO A 209 35.28 -5.74 36.33
N LYS A 210 34.45 -5.53 37.35
CA LYS A 210 34.77 -4.63 38.48
C LYS A 210 36.07 -5.04 39.16
N LYS A 211 36.95 -4.07 39.43
CA LYS A 211 38.22 -4.27 40.11
C LYS A 211 38.20 -3.63 41.49
N TYR A 212 38.69 -4.36 42.49
CA TYR A 212 38.85 -3.91 43.87
C TYR A 212 40.32 -3.94 44.25
N VAL A 213 40.79 -2.86 44.85
CA VAL A 213 42.17 -2.72 45.32
C VAL A 213 42.17 -2.89 46.84
N VAL A 214 42.96 -3.84 47.33
CA VAL A 214 43.21 -4.05 48.76
C VAL A 214 44.66 -3.70 49.03
N LEU A 215 44.88 -2.67 49.85
CA LEU A 215 46.20 -2.31 50.34
C LEU A 215 46.47 -3.10 51.62
N THR A 216 47.54 -3.89 51.65
CA THR A 216 48.04 -4.53 52.87
C THR A 216 49.37 -3.92 53.28
N SER A 217 49.85 -4.29 54.47
CA SER A 217 51.21 -3.93 54.92
C SER A 217 52.34 -4.49 54.03
N GLN A 218 52.07 -5.52 53.22
CA GLN A 218 53.06 -6.20 52.36
C GLN A 218 52.99 -5.75 50.90
N GLY A 219 51.85 -5.23 50.45
CA GLY A 219 51.68 -4.83 49.05
C GLY A 219 50.25 -4.44 48.68
N VAL A 220 50.03 -4.28 47.37
CA VAL A 220 48.72 -3.92 46.80
C VAL A 220 48.18 -5.11 46.02
N TYR A 221 47.02 -5.63 46.42
CA TYR A 221 46.32 -6.68 45.69
C TYR A 221 45.20 -6.08 44.86
N ILE A 222 45.11 -6.46 43.58
CA ILE A 222 44.03 -6.06 42.68
C ILE A 222 43.17 -7.29 42.40
N PHE A 223 41.99 -7.32 43.01
CA PHE A 223 41.00 -8.37 42.80
C PHE A 223 40.06 -7.98 41.67
N SER A 224 39.87 -8.87 40.70
CA SER A 224 38.87 -8.69 39.64
C SER A 224 37.68 -9.59 39.92
N LYS A 225 36.48 -9.01 40.03
CA LYS A 225 35.25 -9.77 40.20
C LYS A 225 34.89 -10.44 38.87
N LEU A 226 34.77 -11.76 38.90
CA LEU A 226 34.36 -12.55 37.73
C LEU A 226 32.87 -12.32 37.44
N ARG A 227 32.57 -11.94 36.19
CA ARG A 227 31.19 -11.88 35.68
C ARG A 227 30.72 -13.31 35.33
N PRO A 228 29.40 -13.54 35.17
CA PRO A 228 28.85 -14.76 34.60
C PRO A 228 29.61 -15.30 33.37
N VAL A 229 29.94 -14.41 32.42
CA VAL A 229 30.73 -14.74 31.22
C VAL A 229 32.16 -15.19 31.55
N ASP A 230 32.82 -14.54 32.52
CA ASP A 230 34.19 -14.89 32.90
C ASP A 230 34.23 -16.23 33.65
N ILE A 231 33.21 -16.51 34.47
CA ILE A 231 33.02 -17.82 35.14
C ILE A 231 32.85 -18.92 34.09
N LEU A 232 31.97 -18.71 33.10
CA LEU A 232 31.79 -19.69 32.02
C LEU A 232 33.08 -19.88 31.21
N ARG A 233 33.80 -18.78 30.90
CA ARG A 233 35.09 -18.82 30.23
C ARG A 233 36.10 -19.69 30.99
N GLN A 234 36.20 -19.50 32.31
CA GLN A 234 37.09 -20.31 33.15
C GLN A 234 36.67 -21.78 33.15
N LEU A 235 35.38 -22.07 33.36
CA LEU A 235 34.85 -23.43 33.34
C LEU A 235 35.14 -24.13 32.00
N LEU A 236 34.96 -23.45 30.86
CA LEU A 236 35.23 -24.00 29.53
C LEU A 236 36.73 -24.23 29.30
N SER A 237 37.59 -23.32 29.77
CA SER A 237 39.05 -23.48 29.68
C SER A 237 39.57 -24.65 30.50
N GLU A 238 39.04 -24.88 31.71
CA GLU A 238 39.43 -25.97 32.59
C GLU A 238 38.97 -27.34 32.07
N THR A 239 37.87 -27.36 31.29
CA THR A 239 37.21 -28.59 30.82
C THR A 239 37.52 -28.94 29.37
N GLN A 240 38.23 -28.08 28.63
CA GLN A 240 38.57 -28.25 27.20
C GLN A 240 37.34 -28.64 26.33
N GLY A 241 36.15 -28.15 26.68
CA GLY A 241 34.92 -28.43 25.94
C GLY A 241 34.36 -29.87 26.06
N LEU A 242 34.86 -30.68 27.01
CA LEU A 242 34.30 -32.00 27.34
C LEU A 242 33.02 -31.86 28.18
N ASN A 243 32.12 -32.85 28.10
CA ASN A 243 30.87 -32.91 28.86
C ASN A 243 31.15 -32.92 30.37
N SER A 244 31.18 -31.74 30.99
CA SER A 244 31.46 -31.57 32.41
C SER A 244 30.18 -31.25 33.17
N ASP A 245 29.96 -31.95 34.28
CA ASP A 245 28.84 -31.68 35.20
C ASP A 245 28.88 -30.25 35.75
N ASN A 246 30.05 -29.61 35.79
CA ASN A 246 30.21 -28.23 36.24
C ASN A 246 29.58 -27.22 35.25
N VAL A 247 29.72 -27.45 33.95
CA VAL A 247 29.09 -26.62 32.90
C VAL A 247 27.57 -26.83 32.94
N LYS A 248 27.12 -28.09 33.09
CA LYS A 248 25.70 -28.39 33.26
C LYS A 248 25.10 -27.72 34.51
N ALA A 249 25.82 -27.74 35.64
CA ALA A 249 25.42 -27.06 36.86
C ALA A 249 25.32 -25.54 36.65
N PHE A 250 26.24 -24.93 35.89
CA PHE A 250 26.15 -23.52 35.52
C PHE A 250 24.88 -23.21 34.70
N PHE A 251 24.56 -24.03 33.70
CA PHE A 251 23.33 -23.88 32.90
C PHE A 251 22.05 -24.03 33.74
N MET A 252 22.05 -24.95 34.72
CA MET A 252 20.93 -25.10 35.66
C MET A 252 20.79 -23.90 36.59
N VAL A 253 21.91 -23.35 37.09
CA VAL A 253 21.92 -22.22 38.02
C VAL A 253 21.42 -20.93 37.36
N GLN A 254 21.91 -20.61 36.15
CA GLN A 254 21.50 -19.38 35.45
C GLN A 254 20.17 -19.49 34.72
N LYS A 255 19.60 -20.70 34.63
CA LYS A 255 18.59 -21.13 33.65
C LYS A 255 19.17 -21.24 32.24
N GLU A 256 18.66 -22.22 31.51
CA GLU A 256 19.18 -22.64 30.20
C GLU A 256 19.21 -21.48 29.19
N ASP A 257 18.15 -20.65 29.10
CA ASP A 257 18.09 -19.50 28.18
C ASP A 257 19.18 -18.45 28.43
N GLN A 258 19.44 -18.13 29.71
CA GLN A 258 20.40 -17.10 30.09
C GLN A 258 21.84 -17.60 29.92
N ALA A 259 22.07 -18.88 30.25
CA ALA A 259 23.36 -19.54 30.03
C ALA A 259 23.68 -19.64 28.54
N CYS A 260 22.69 -19.95 27.69
CA CYS A 260 22.83 -19.91 26.23
C CYS A 260 23.23 -18.51 25.74
N ALA A 261 22.56 -17.46 26.23
CA ALA A 261 22.92 -16.08 25.89
C ALA A 261 24.33 -15.69 26.37
N THR A 262 24.77 -16.17 27.53
CA THR A 262 26.15 -15.96 28.03
C THR A 262 27.18 -16.74 27.20
N SER A 263 26.84 -17.95 26.77
CA SER A 263 27.64 -18.77 25.85
C SER A 263 27.85 -18.08 24.51
N LEU A 264 26.81 -17.45 23.97
CA LEU A 264 26.86 -16.70 22.72
C LEU A 264 27.77 -15.48 22.77
N ILE A 265 27.87 -14.82 23.94
CA ILE A 265 28.84 -13.72 24.11
C ILE A 265 30.25 -14.24 23.85
N ILE A 266 30.59 -15.42 24.36
CA ILE A 266 31.91 -16.03 24.18
C ILE A 266 32.10 -16.54 22.75
N ALA A 267 31.09 -17.24 22.22
CA ALA A 267 31.12 -17.83 20.89
C ALA A 267 31.19 -16.79 19.76
N SER A 268 30.78 -15.54 20.02
CA SER A 268 30.83 -14.42 19.05
C SER A 268 32.05 -13.50 19.23
N LEU A 269 33.05 -13.87 20.03
CA LEU A 269 34.29 -13.10 20.14
C LEU A 269 35.26 -13.49 19.02
N ASP A 270 35.37 -12.66 17.99
CA ASP A 270 36.34 -12.80 16.89
C ASP A 270 37.74 -12.28 17.31
N VAL A 271 38.33 -12.83 18.37
CA VAL A 271 39.72 -12.55 18.77
C VAL A 271 40.55 -13.81 18.57
N ASP A 272 41.61 -13.74 17.76
CA ASP A 272 42.44 -14.89 17.36
C ASP A 272 42.93 -15.76 18.54
N GLU A 273 43.18 -15.16 19.70
CA GLU A 273 43.61 -15.87 20.92
C GLU A 273 42.51 -16.72 21.59
N ASN A 274 41.23 -16.55 21.21
CA ASN A 274 40.08 -17.19 21.84
C ASN A 274 39.32 -18.13 20.90
N LEU A 275 39.85 -18.48 19.73
CA LEU A 275 39.14 -19.30 18.74
C LEU A 275 38.72 -20.66 19.31
N GLU A 276 39.63 -21.38 19.98
CA GLU A 276 39.33 -22.66 20.63
C GLU A 276 38.24 -22.52 21.71
N LEU A 277 38.29 -21.43 22.46
CA LEU A 277 37.34 -21.15 23.54
C LEU A 277 35.95 -20.76 22.97
N ALA A 278 35.91 -20.10 21.83
CA ALA A 278 34.69 -19.83 21.07
C ALA A 278 34.08 -21.14 20.52
N GLU A 279 34.88 -22.09 20.07
CA GLU A 279 34.41 -23.43 19.67
C GLU A 279 33.84 -24.21 20.86
N TYR A 280 34.50 -24.19 22.02
CA TYR A 280 33.98 -24.82 23.23
C TYR A 280 32.66 -24.20 23.69
N ALA A 281 32.54 -22.87 23.62
CA ALA A 281 31.29 -22.17 23.93
C ALA A 281 30.19 -22.49 22.90
N THR A 282 30.53 -22.60 21.62
CA THR A 282 29.59 -23.00 20.56
C THR A 282 29.08 -24.42 20.81
N ARG A 283 29.97 -25.35 21.14
CA ARG A 283 29.61 -26.72 21.50
C ARG A 283 28.72 -26.78 22.75
N ALA A 284 29.05 -26.04 23.80
CA ALA A 284 28.25 -25.97 25.01
C ALA A 284 26.84 -25.40 24.74
N PHE A 285 26.74 -24.37 23.89
CA PHE A 285 25.47 -23.82 23.43
C PHE A 285 24.59 -24.88 22.74
N PHE A 286 25.17 -25.69 21.85
CA PHE A 286 24.43 -26.74 21.15
C PHE A 286 24.01 -27.90 22.06
N LEU A 287 24.88 -28.34 22.96
CA LEU A 287 24.65 -29.48 23.84
C LEU A 287 23.63 -29.18 24.96
N TYR A 288 23.69 -27.98 25.55
CA TYR A 288 22.88 -27.65 26.73
C TYR A 288 21.71 -26.70 26.43
N GLY A 289 21.52 -26.26 25.19
CA GLY A 289 20.45 -25.34 24.81
C GLY A 289 19.10 -25.97 24.46
N GLY A 290 18.94 -27.27 24.68
CA GLY A 290 17.64 -27.96 24.59
C GLY A 290 17.04 -28.09 23.18
N GLU A 291 15.79 -28.53 23.12
CA GLU A 291 15.00 -28.76 21.90
C GLU A 291 13.58 -28.18 22.04
N PRO A 292 12.91 -27.78 20.95
CA PRO A 292 11.54 -27.26 20.98
C PRO A 292 10.55 -28.29 21.53
N ARG A 293 9.55 -27.82 22.29
CA ARG A 293 8.52 -28.66 22.92
C ARG A 293 7.12 -28.12 22.68
N LEU A 294 6.12 -29.00 22.67
CA LEU A 294 4.71 -28.61 22.68
C LEU A 294 4.34 -28.08 24.07
N GLY A 295 3.71 -26.91 24.12
CA GLY A 295 3.25 -26.30 25.36
C GLY A 295 2.15 -27.12 26.01
N ALA A 296 2.32 -27.48 27.27
CA ALA A 296 1.27 -28.14 28.03
C ALA A 296 0.12 -27.15 28.32
N ILE A 297 -1.10 -27.46 27.86
CA ILE A 297 -2.32 -26.83 28.36
C ILE A 297 -2.34 -27.08 29.88
N THR A 298 -2.26 -26.02 30.66
CA THR A 298 -2.17 -26.08 32.12
C THR A 298 -3.36 -26.82 32.73
N SER A 299 -3.16 -28.07 33.17
CA SER A 299 -3.90 -28.62 34.29
C SER A 299 -3.16 -28.23 35.57
N MET A 300 -3.80 -27.39 36.37
CA MET A 300 -3.36 -27.09 37.73
C MET A 300 -3.17 -28.41 38.49
N SER A 301 -1.92 -28.78 38.74
CA SER A 301 -1.57 -29.74 39.78
C SER A 301 -0.43 -29.15 40.62
N GLN A 302 -0.77 -28.86 41.86
CA GLN A 302 0.16 -28.53 42.92
C GLN A 302 1.14 -29.70 43.09
N ALA A 303 2.39 -29.49 42.70
CA ALA A 303 3.53 -30.28 43.16
C ALA A 303 4.77 -29.38 43.20
N ASN A 304 4.78 -28.46 44.17
CA ASN A 304 6.00 -27.74 44.55
C ASN A 304 6.91 -28.68 45.34
N MET A 305 7.75 -29.43 44.66
CA MET A 305 9.00 -29.98 45.19
C MET A 305 10.11 -29.64 44.21
N ARG A 306 10.66 -28.42 44.31
CA ARG A 306 11.92 -28.07 43.65
C ARG A 306 13.05 -28.23 44.66
N THR A 307 13.93 -29.19 44.40
CA THR A 307 15.22 -29.31 45.07
C THR A 307 16.07 -28.09 44.71
N SER A 308 16.59 -27.39 45.72
CA SER A 308 17.60 -26.36 45.50
C SER A 308 18.90 -27.05 45.06
N PRO A 309 19.59 -26.60 43.99
CA PRO A 309 20.92 -27.11 43.69
C PRO A 309 21.83 -26.82 44.89
N PHE A 310 22.33 -27.87 45.52
CA PHE A 310 23.14 -27.78 46.72
C PHE A 310 24.57 -27.42 46.32
N SER A 311 25.01 -26.20 46.62
CA SER A 311 26.40 -25.77 46.50
C SER A 311 26.83 -25.06 47.79
N PRO A 312 27.99 -25.38 48.38
CA PRO A 312 28.39 -24.89 49.72
C PRO A 312 28.57 -23.37 49.80
N ASN A 313 28.64 -22.69 48.65
CA ASN A 313 28.89 -21.26 48.54
C ASN A 313 27.62 -20.41 48.31
N ILE A 314 26.41 -21.00 48.35
CA ILE A 314 25.14 -20.31 48.10
C ILE A 314 24.33 -20.14 49.40
N ILE A 315 23.89 -18.91 49.67
CA ILE A 315 23.04 -18.57 50.83
C ILE A 315 21.64 -18.22 50.31
N SER A 316 20.59 -18.86 50.84
CA SER A 316 19.18 -18.57 50.52
C SER A 316 18.37 -18.32 51.79
N THR A 317 17.37 -17.43 51.72
CA THR A 317 16.41 -17.17 52.82
C THR A 317 14.99 -17.41 52.30
N PRO A 318 14.20 -18.31 52.92
CA PRO A 318 12.78 -18.41 52.60
C PRO A 318 12.04 -17.19 53.17
N ALA A 319 11.19 -16.55 52.37
CA ALA A 319 10.38 -15.42 52.83
C ALA A 319 9.33 -15.90 53.85
N ALA A 320 9.31 -15.33 55.06
CA ALA A 320 8.22 -15.51 56.00
C ALA A 320 7.03 -14.63 55.56
N THR A 321 6.00 -15.23 54.98
CA THR A 321 4.70 -14.59 54.74
C THR A 321 4.01 -14.34 56.08
N HIS A 322 4.14 -13.13 56.63
CA HIS A 322 3.25 -12.65 57.68
C HIS A 322 1.85 -12.43 57.08
N HIS A 323 0.92 -13.32 57.39
CA HIS A 323 -0.51 -13.12 57.19
C HIS A 323 -1.00 -11.94 58.05
N PHE A 324 -1.39 -10.84 57.40
CA PHE A 324 -2.31 -9.86 58.00
C PHE A 324 -3.73 -10.22 57.52
N GLN A 325 -4.56 -10.71 58.43
CA GLN A 325 -6.01 -10.78 58.23
C GLN A 325 -6.58 -9.36 58.35
N GLN A 326 -7.06 -8.82 57.23
CA GLN A 326 -8.07 -7.77 57.25
C GLN A 326 -9.06 -8.01 56.11
N GLN A 327 -10.29 -8.35 56.49
CA GLN A 327 -11.43 -8.52 55.59
C GLN A 327 -11.79 -7.17 54.95
N SER A 328 -11.70 -7.08 53.63
CA SER A 328 -12.43 -6.10 52.81
C SER A 328 -12.58 -6.66 51.38
N PRO A 329 -13.69 -6.34 50.68
CA PRO A 329 -14.06 -7.00 49.42
C PRO A 329 -13.12 -6.57 48.28
N PRO A 330 -12.89 -7.44 47.27
CA PRO A 330 -11.94 -7.16 46.22
C PRO A 330 -12.49 -6.06 45.30
N GLN A 331 -11.85 -4.90 45.28
CA GLN A 331 -11.93 -3.96 44.17
C GLN A 331 -10.70 -4.12 43.26
N PRO A 332 -10.87 -4.06 41.93
CA PRO A 332 -9.78 -4.27 40.99
C PRO A 332 -8.89 -3.03 40.98
N SER A 333 -7.65 -3.16 41.44
CA SER A 333 -6.61 -2.14 41.28
C SER A 333 -5.52 -2.69 40.38
N ASN A 334 -5.30 -1.96 39.28
CA ASN A 334 -4.34 -2.22 38.22
C ASN A 334 -2.92 -2.37 38.79
N LEU A 335 -2.39 -3.60 38.73
CA LEU A 335 -0.96 -3.86 38.81
C LEU A 335 -0.43 -4.05 37.39
N THR A 336 0.55 -3.22 37.09
CA THR A 336 1.24 -3.04 35.83
C THR A 336 1.79 -4.37 35.31
N TYR A 337 1.29 -4.76 34.15
CA TYR A 337 1.74 -5.87 33.33
C TYR A 337 3.27 -5.81 33.14
N HIS A 338 3.98 -6.84 33.59
CA HIS A 338 5.14 -7.32 32.84
C HIS A 338 4.61 -7.98 31.57
N PRO A 339 5.13 -7.69 30.37
CA PRO A 339 4.74 -8.41 29.18
C PRO A 339 5.34 -9.81 29.26
N SER A 340 4.59 -10.75 29.85
CA SER A 340 4.71 -12.16 29.50
C SER A 340 4.38 -12.26 28.02
N PHE A 341 5.36 -12.66 27.21
CA PHE A 341 5.18 -13.06 25.81
C PHE A 341 3.90 -13.91 25.67
N ASP A 342 3.12 -13.59 24.63
CA ASP A 342 1.82 -14.17 24.30
C ASP A 342 1.67 -15.65 24.70
N MET A 343 0.82 -15.90 25.70
CA MET A 343 0.26 -17.23 26.01
C MET A 343 -0.80 -17.65 24.98
N ASN A 344 -0.50 -17.50 23.69
CA ASN A 344 -1.36 -17.92 22.59
C ASN A 344 -0.64 -18.80 21.56
N SER A 345 0.69 -19.03 21.66
CA SER A 345 1.38 -20.03 20.84
C SER A 345 1.37 -21.39 21.55
N PRO A 346 0.92 -22.49 20.92
CA PRO A 346 0.97 -23.84 21.49
C PRO A 346 2.39 -24.43 21.56
N PHE A 347 3.41 -23.66 21.23
CA PHE A 347 4.80 -24.09 21.07
C PHE A 347 5.71 -23.37 22.07
N ILE A 348 6.63 -24.12 22.67
CA ILE A 348 7.73 -23.62 23.51
C ILE A 348 9.03 -23.77 22.71
N PHE A 349 9.63 -22.64 22.34
CA PHE A 349 10.91 -22.60 21.63
C PHE A 349 12.06 -23.12 22.49
N SER A 350 13.11 -23.63 21.84
CA SER A 350 14.33 -24.08 22.53
C SER A 350 15.04 -22.94 23.27
N SER A 351 15.87 -23.31 24.24
CA SER A 351 16.73 -22.34 24.94
C SER A 351 17.82 -21.76 24.04
N LYS A 352 18.20 -22.45 22.94
CA LYS A 352 19.04 -21.91 21.87
C LYS A 352 18.37 -20.71 21.20
N HIS A 353 17.12 -20.88 20.79
CA HIS A 353 16.31 -19.81 20.21
C HIS A 353 16.18 -18.63 21.19
N ASN A 354 15.73 -18.88 22.41
CA ASN A 354 15.54 -17.82 23.40
C ASN A 354 16.86 -17.12 23.76
N GLY A 355 17.96 -17.86 23.85
CA GLY A 355 19.29 -17.31 24.10
C GLY A 355 19.74 -16.33 23.02
N LEU A 356 19.49 -16.64 21.74
CA LEU A 356 19.81 -15.76 20.61
C LEU A 356 18.99 -14.46 20.66
N TYR A 357 17.68 -14.56 20.90
CA TYR A 357 16.81 -13.38 21.04
C TYR A 357 17.18 -12.52 22.25
N LEU A 358 17.50 -13.15 23.38
CA LEU A 358 17.98 -12.44 24.56
C LEU A 358 19.29 -11.73 24.29
N TYR A 359 20.24 -12.37 23.60
CA TYR A 359 21.52 -11.73 23.28
C TYR A 359 21.33 -10.51 22.37
N LEU A 360 20.53 -10.63 21.30
CA LEU A 360 20.20 -9.49 20.44
C LEU A 360 19.51 -8.36 21.23
N GLY A 361 18.52 -8.71 22.06
CA GLY A 361 17.82 -7.75 22.90
C GLY A 361 18.75 -7.02 23.88
N ARG A 362 19.79 -7.70 24.39
CA ARG A 362 20.80 -7.07 25.26
C ARG A 362 21.67 -6.06 24.51
N ILE A 363 22.09 -6.37 23.28
CA ILE A 363 22.89 -5.47 22.43
C ILE A 363 22.08 -4.20 22.08
N LEU A 364 20.85 -4.37 21.61
CA LEU A 364 20.02 -3.25 21.14
C LEU A 364 19.39 -2.43 22.26
N ARG A 365 19.36 -2.95 23.49
CA ARG A 365 18.66 -2.31 24.63
C ARG A 365 19.00 -0.83 24.83
N LEU A 366 20.28 -0.47 24.69
CA LEU A 366 20.77 0.88 24.98
C LEU A 366 20.24 1.93 23.99
N ILE A 367 19.91 1.50 22.77
CA ILE A 367 19.41 2.38 21.70
C ILE A 367 17.92 2.21 21.46
N TRP A 368 17.34 1.04 21.77
CA TRP A 368 15.98 0.65 21.35
C TRP A 368 14.91 1.72 21.61
N ASN A 369 14.87 2.28 22.82
CA ASN A 369 13.88 3.30 23.20
C ASN A 369 14.40 4.75 23.08
N LYS A 370 15.62 4.95 22.58
CA LYS A 370 16.17 6.29 22.38
C LYS A 370 15.66 6.90 21.08
N ARG A 371 15.42 8.21 21.11
CA ARG A 371 15.12 9.00 19.92
C ARG A 371 16.34 9.10 19.01
N CYS A 372 16.14 9.18 17.71
CA CYS A 372 17.22 9.24 16.73
C CYS A 372 17.93 10.60 16.71
N ILE A 373 17.18 11.71 16.87
CA ILE A 373 17.70 13.09 16.86
C ILE A 373 17.58 13.74 18.24
N GLU A 374 18.59 14.52 18.61
CA GLU A 374 18.55 15.52 19.68
C GLU A 374 18.79 16.93 19.13
N LYS A 375 17.99 17.89 19.61
CA LYS A 375 18.14 19.32 19.29
C LYS A 375 19.15 19.94 20.24
N VAL A 376 20.32 20.27 19.72
CA VAL A 376 21.36 20.98 20.48
C VAL A 376 21.36 22.44 20.05
N CYS A 377 21.26 23.34 21.02
CA CYS A 377 21.39 24.77 20.81
C CYS A 377 22.82 25.18 21.13
N VAL A 378 23.66 25.32 20.10
CA VAL A 378 25.10 25.54 20.27
C VAL A 378 25.40 26.98 20.76
N ASP A 379 24.55 27.96 20.41
CA ASP A 379 24.78 29.40 20.73
C ASP A 379 23.51 30.18 21.14
N GLY A 380 22.43 29.51 21.54
CA GLY A 380 21.16 30.18 21.92
C GLY A 380 20.34 30.76 20.75
N LYS A 381 20.84 30.73 19.51
CA LYS A 381 20.14 31.22 18.29
C LYS A 381 19.92 30.17 17.19
N ASN A 382 20.81 29.19 17.05
CA ASN A 382 20.70 28.15 16.02
C ASN A 382 20.43 26.78 16.65
N ILE A 383 19.25 26.23 16.37
CA ILE A 383 18.86 24.88 16.76
C ILE A 383 19.39 23.92 15.70
N VAL A 384 20.33 23.06 16.08
CA VAL A 384 20.91 22.06 15.17
C VAL A 384 20.44 20.68 15.59
N ASN A 385 19.97 19.90 14.62
CA ASN A 385 19.59 18.50 14.83
C ASN A 385 20.86 17.64 14.78
N THR A 386 21.20 17.01 15.90
CA THR A 386 22.36 16.12 16.04
C THR A 386 21.92 14.70 16.35
N SER A 387 22.75 13.70 16.04
CA SER A 387 22.44 12.32 16.37
C SER A 387 22.61 12.09 17.88
N THR A 388 21.67 11.36 18.49
CA THR A 388 21.80 10.96 19.92
C THR A 388 22.91 9.94 20.16
N VAL A 389 23.31 9.22 19.11
CA VAL A 389 24.37 8.22 19.12
C VAL A 389 25.56 8.75 18.33
N THR A 390 26.74 8.69 18.94
CA THR A 390 28.02 9.06 18.32
C THR A 390 28.50 7.97 17.35
N SER A 391 29.38 8.34 16.41
CA SER A 391 29.97 7.38 15.45
C SER A 391 30.69 6.21 16.16
N ASP A 392 31.40 6.49 17.26
CA ASP A 392 32.09 5.45 18.04
C ASP A 392 31.12 4.47 18.71
N ASN A 393 29.99 4.95 19.22
CA ASN A 393 28.95 4.10 19.79
C ASN A 393 28.28 3.24 18.71
N CYS A 394 28.04 3.80 17.51
CA CYS A 394 27.56 3.03 16.36
C CYS A 394 28.56 1.95 15.95
N ARG A 395 29.87 2.26 15.90
CA ARG A 395 30.93 1.29 15.60
C ARG A 395 30.97 0.15 16.62
N TRP A 396 30.83 0.49 17.90
CA TRP A 396 30.81 -0.49 18.98
C TRP A 396 29.62 -1.45 18.83
N ILE A 397 28.39 -0.93 18.69
CA ILE A 397 27.18 -1.74 18.51
C ILE A 397 27.25 -2.58 17.23
N LEU A 398 27.72 -1.98 16.13
CA LEU A 398 27.88 -2.66 14.85
C LEU A 398 28.81 -3.86 14.97
N ASN A 399 29.91 -3.75 15.71
CA ASN A 399 30.83 -4.87 15.92
C ASN A 399 30.12 -6.09 16.54
N TYR A 400 29.37 -5.91 17.64
CA TYR A 400 28.62 -7.02 18.27
C TYR A 400 27.50 -7.58 17.39
N LEU A 401 26.84 -6.73 16.60
CA LEU A 401 25.82 -7.19 15.66
C LEU A 401 26.45 -7.99 14.50
N THR A 402 27.59 -7.54 13.98
CA THR A 402 28.32 -8.24 12.91
C THR A 402 28.88 -9.57 13.39
N THR A 403 29.44 -9.65 14.60
CA THR A 403 29.91 -10.94 15.13
C THR A 403 28.76 -11.91 15.36
N LEU A 404 27.62 -11.45 15.88
CA LEU A 404 26.41 -12.26 15.97
C LEU A 404 25.89 -12.69 14.59
N HIS A 405 25.93 -11.79 13.61
CA HIS A 405 25.55 -12.10 12.23
C HIS A 405 26.45 -13.18 11.61
N ASN A 406 27.77 -13.07 11.79
CA ASN A 406 28.75 -14.06 11.34
C ASN A 406 28.51 -15.41 12.03
N PHE A 407 28.27 -15.41 13.35
CA PHE A 407 27.92 -16.62 14.09
C PHE A 407 26.67 -17.30 13.52
N LEU A 408 25.61 -16.53 13.22
CA LEU A 408 24.38 -17.04 12.61
C LEU A 408 24.59 -17.56 11.18
N LEU A 409 25.48 -16.94 10.40
CA LEU A 409 25.83 -17.39 9.05
C LEU A 409 26.60 -18.71 9.09
N SER A 410 27.66 -18.79 9.89
CA SER A 410 28.52 -19.98 10.02
C SER A 410 27.76 -21.17 10.59
N ASN A 411 26.83 -20.94 11.51
CA ASN A 411 26.04 -21.97 12.16
C ASN A 411 24.64 -22.13 11.55
N THR A 412 24.44 -21.82 10.27
CA THR A 412 23.14 -21.94 9.57
C THR A 412 22.50 -23.34 9.62
N GLN A 413 23.25 -24.36 10.06
CA GLN A 413 22.76 -25.70 10.40
C GLN A 413 22.04 -25.79 11.76
N LEU A 414 21.90 -24.69 12.50
CA LEU A 414 21.17 -24.58 13.79
C LEU A 414 19.78 -25.24 13.79
N ALA A 415 19.17 -25.45 12.61
CA ALA A 415 17.85 -26.04 12.41
C ALA A 415 17.85 -27.52 11.97
N ILE A 416 19.00 -28.18 11.80
CA ILE A 416 19.07 -29.58 11.38
C ILE A 416 19.58 -30.41 12.56
N CYS A 417 18.67 -31.08 13.26
CA CYS A 417 19.05 -32.21 14.08
C CYS A 417 19.39 -33.36 13.13
N GLU A 418 20.64 -33.82 13.13
CA GLU A 418 21.03 -35.05 12.45
C GLU A 418 20.27 -36.23 13.08
N ASN A 419 19.32 -36.81 12.34
CA ASN A 419 19.12 -38.25 12.32
C ASN A 419 18.25 -38.71 11.14
N SER A 420 18.74 -39.75 10.47
CA SER A 420 18.16 -40.56 9.39
C SER A 420 18.13 -39.96 7.97
N SER A 421 19.11 -40.43 7.19
CA SER A 421 19.04 -40.67 5.75
C SER A 421 17.63 -40.97 5.23
N GLN A 422 17.04 -40.03 4.52
CA GLN A 422 16.28 -40.28 3.29
C GLN A 422 16.16 -38.96 2.54
N GLN A 423 16.76 -38.95 1.35
CA GLN A 423 16.58 -37.94 0.32
C GLN A 423 15.09 -37.63 0.17
N LEU A 424 14.72 -36.35 0.10
CA LEU A 424 13.64 -35.90 -0.78
C LEU A 424 13.82 -34.41 -1.05
N GLU A 425 13.89 -34.13 -2.34
CA GLU A 425 14.15 -32.86 -3.00
C GLU A 425 13.11 -31.80 -2.60
N ALA A 426 13.59 -30.61 -2.26
CA ALA A 426 12.75 -29.44 -2.12
C ALA A 426 12.31 -28.95 -3.51
N THR A 427 11.31 -29.62 -4.09
CA THR A 427 10.50 -29.03 -5.16
C THR A 427 9.51 -28.05 -4.55
N LEU A 428 9.68 -26.78 -4.91
CA LEU A 428 8.80 -25.67 -4.63
C LEU A 428 7.42 -25.91 -5.27
N ASN A 429 6.48 -26.46 -4.51
CA ASN A 429 5.05 -26.36 -4.82
C ASN A 429 4.34 -25.68 -3.65
N VAL A 430 4.24 -24.35 -3.75
CA VAL A 430 3.34 -23.55 -2.92
C VAL A 430 1.92 -23.78 -3.42
N SER A 431 1.27 -24.84 -2.95
CA SER A 431 -0.17 -25.00 -3.06
C SER A 431 -0.84 -24.46 -1.79
N LYS A 432 -1.53 -23.34 -1.95
CA LYS A 432 -2.48 -22.79 -0.98
C LYS A 432 -3.52 -23.86 -0.64
N LEU A 433 -3.51 -24.36 0.60
CA LEU A 433 -4.57 -25.22 1.13
C LEU A 433 -4.99 -24.74 2.53
N ASN A 434 -6.14 -24.07 2.52
CA ASN A 434 -7.24 -24.12 3.49
C ASN A 434 -6.91 -24.05 4.99
N ALA A 435 -7.16 -22.85 5.53
CA ALA A 435 -7.32 -22.57 6.95
C ALA A 435 -8.65 -23.14 7.49
N THR A 436 -8.71 -24.44 7.76
CA THR A 436 -9.70 -25.03 8.68
C THR A 436 -9.17 -26.37 9.21
N ASN A 437 -9.08 -26.51 10.55
CA ASN A 437 -8.67 -27.69 11.33
C ASN A 437 -7.16 -28.04 11.40
N ARG A 438 -6.43 -27.40 12.33
CA ARG A 438 -5.21 -27.96 12.93
C ARG A 438 -5.38 -28.06 14.45
N MET A 439 -5.92 -29.17 14.93
CA MET A 439 -5.91 -29.53 16.37
C MET A 439 -4.94 -30.67 16.71
N ASN A 440 -4.07 -31.09 15.78
CA ASN A 440 -2.97 -32.02 16.05
C ASN A 440 -1.64 -31.34 15.71
N HIS A 441 -1.11 -30.53 16.64
CA HIS A 441 0.24 -29.98 16.51
C HIS A 441 1.27 -31.07 16.79
N THR A 442 2.16 -31.34 15.82
CA THR A 442 3.24 -32.32 15.96
C THR A 442 4.53 -31.65 16.44
N LEU A 443 5.47 -32.45 16.98
CA LEU A 443 6.81 -31.96 17.33
C LEU A 443 7.56 -31.41 16.10
N GLN A 444 7.25 -31.94 14.91
CA GLN A 444 7.77 -31.44 13.64
C GLN A 444 7.25 -30.03 13.31
N ASP A 445 6.00 -29.71 13.64
CA ASP A 445 5.47 -28.35 13.49
C ASP A 445 6.21 -27.35 14.40
N ALA A 446 6.56 -27.75 15.63
CA ALA A 446 7.35 -26.92 16.55
C ALA A 446 8.77 -26.64 16.02
N GLN A 447 9.40 -27.64 15.39
CA GLN A 447 10.72 -27.49 14.75
C GLN A 447 10.65 -26.57 13.52
N ILE A 448 9.61 -26.70 12.70
CA ILE A 448 9.40 -25.83 11.53
C ILE A 448 9.18 -24.38 11.98
N GLU A 449 8.37 -24.15 13.00
CA GLU A 449 8.12 -22.81 13.52
C GLU A 449 9.38 -22.18 14.14
N GLU A 450 10.17 -22.95 14.91
CA GLU A 450 11.46 -22.48 15.42
C GLU A 450 12.41 -22.10 14.28
N ARG A 451 12.47 -22.92 13.22
CA ARG A 451 13.28 -22.61 12.02
C ARG A 451 12.82 -21.33 11.33
N LEU A 452 11.51 -21.11 11.19
CA LEU A 452 10.97 -19.87 10.61
C LEU A 452 11.31 -18.66 11.47
N SER A 453 11.22 -18.79 12.79
CA SER A 453 11.59 -17.75 13.74
C SER A 453 13.08 -17.40 13.65
N LEU A 454 13.97 -18.41 13.64
CA LEU A 454 15.42 -18.21 13.49
C LEU A 454 15.80 -17.60 12.13
N ASN A 455 15.13 -17.99 11.05
CA ASN A 455 15.33 -17.34 9.74
C ASN A 455 14.93 -15.86 9.78
N SER A 456 13.81 -15.55 10.44
CA SER A 456 13.36 -14.17 10.64
C SER A 456 14.35 -13.38 11.50
N LEU A 457 14.90 -13.99 12.55
CA LEU A 457 15.95 -13.40 13.37
C LEU A 457 17.21 -13.11 12.54
N LYS A 458 17.66 -14.06 11.70
CA LYS A 458 18.83 -13.88 10.82
C LYS A 458 18.64 -12.69 9.88
N LEU A 459 17.47 -12.57 9.26
CA LEU A 459 17.13 -11.44 8.39
C LEU A 459 17.09 -10.13 9.20
N PHE A 460 16.50 -10.15 10.40
CA PHE A 460 16.40 -8.98 11.26
C PHE A 460 17.76 -8.50 11.79
N VAL A 461 18.66 -9.41 12.17
CA VAL A 461 20.04 -9.06 12.58
C VAL A 461 20.80 -8.44 11.40
N SER A 462 20.68 -8.99 10.21
CA SER A 462 21.25 -8.39 8.99
C SER A 462 20.70 -6.98 8.76
N HIS A 463 19.38 -6.79 8.89
CA HIS A 463 18.74 -5.48 8.77
C HIS A 463 19.25 -4.47 9.82
N CYS A 464 19.40 -4.90 11.08
CA CYS A 464 19.94 -4.05 12.15
C CYS A 464 21.40 -3.64 11.87
N CYS A 465 22.23 -4.56 11.36
CA CYS A 465 23.61 -4.25 10.95
C CYS A 465 23.63 -3.16 9.88
N GLN A 466 22.76 -3.28 8.87
CA GLN A 466 22.69 -2.33 7.75
C GLN A 466 22.23 -0.94 8.19
N ILE A 467 21.21 -0.86 9.05
CA ILE A 467 20.73 0.42 9.58
C ILE A 467 21.79 1.08 10.46
N MET A 468 22.43 0.33 11.36
CA MET A 468 23.50 0.88 12.20
C MET A 468 24.73 1.30 11.40
N GLY A 469 25.04 0.55 10.34
CA GLY A 469 26.08 0.89 9.39
C GLY A 469 25.76 2.16 8.60
N LEU A 470 24.53 2.30 8.09
CA LEU A 470 24.05 3.52 7.44
C LEU A 470 24.12 4.71 8.40
N TRP A 471 23.65 4.55 9.64
CA TRP A 471 23.67 5.59 10.66
C TRP A 471 25.10 6.06 10.97
N ARG A 472 26.06 5.13 11.00
CA ARG A 472 27.48 5.47 11.12
C ARG A 472 27.96 6.33 9.96
N ILE A 473 27.66 5.96 8.71
CA ILE A 473 28.04 6.75 7.52
C ILE A 473 27.44 8.15 7.61
N LEU A 474 26.17 8.27 8.01
CA LEU A 474 25.50 9.56 8.17
C LEU A 474 26.17 10.42 9.27
N CYS A 475 26.62 9.82 10.37
CA CYS A 475 27.38 10.51 11.41
C CYS A 475 28.77 10.98 10.93
N GLU A 476 29.41 10.26 10.00
CA GLU A 476 30.70 10.65 9.40
C GLU A 476 30.53 11.83 8.40
N HIS A 477 29.36 11.99 7.78
CA HIS A 477 29.08 13.00 6.74
C HIS A 477 28.12 14.12 7.19
N GLN A 478 28.60 15.02 8.08
CA GLN A 478 27.89 16.25 8.49
C GLN A 478 26.37 16.08 8.68
N PHE A 479 25.97 15.13 9.53
CA PHE A 479 24.58 14.73 9.81
C PHE A 479 23.54 15.87 9.88
N HIS A 480 23.92 17.00 10.47
CA HIS A 480 23.04 18.16 10.62
C HIS A 480 22.62 18.81 9.29
N VAL A 481 23.50 18.85 8.29
CA VAL A 481 23.20 19.40 6.95
C VAL A 481 22.24 18.46 6.23
N LEU A 482 22.52 17.15 6.26
CA LEU A 482 21.69 16.14 5.63
C LEU A 482 20.25 16.18 6.14
N ILE A 483 20.04 16.29 7.46
CA ILE A 483 18.68 16.43 8.00
C ILE A 483 18.04 17.73 7.52
N GLY A 484 18.80 18.82 7.45
CA GLY A 484 18.31 20.11 6.96
C GLY A 484 17.78 20.07 5.52
N THR A 485 18.32 19.19 4.67
CA THR A 485 17.85 19.00 3.28
C THR A 485 16.53 18.23 3.16
N LEU A 486 16.13 17.49 4.20
CA LEU A 486 14.90 16.69 4.18
C LEU A 486 13.65 17.58 4.25
N PRO A 487 12.50 17.15 3.70
CA PRO A 487 11.23 17.88 3.85
C PRO A 487 10.84 18.05 5.33
N PRO A 488 10.19 19.18 5.71
CA PRO A 488 9.91 19.49 7.12
C PRO A 488 9.02 18.45 7.80
N ASN A 489 8.10 17.80 7.06
CA ASN A 489 7.26 16.73 7.57
C ASN A 489 8.08 15.51 8.04
N HIS A 490 9.08 15.12 7.25
CA HIS A 490 9.97 14.00 7.58
C HIS A 490 10.97 14.38 8.68
N GLN A 491 11.37 15.66 8.79
CA GLN A 491 12.19 16.12 9.90
C GLN A 491 11.46 16.02 11.26
N ILE A 492 10.17 16.37 11.29
CA ILE A 492 9.34 16.23 12.50
C ILE A 492 9.15 14.76 12.82
N MET A 493 8.86 13.93 11.82
CA MET A 493 8.76 12.48 12.00
C MET A 493 10.06 11.89 12.57
N LEU A 494 11.23 12.27 12.04
CA LEU A 494 12.53 11.78 12.52
C LEU A 494 12.83 12.21 13.97
N GLN A 495 12.29 13.34 14.43
CA GLN A 495 12.44 13.81 15.81
C GLN A 495 11.66 12.96 16.80
N ASP A 496 10.49 12.45 16.40
CA ASP A 496 9.64 11.62 17.25
C ASP A 496 9.98 10.12 17.14
N THR A 497 10.65 9.71 16.05
CA THR A 497 11.06 8.30 15.87
C THR A 497 12.12 7.85 16.86
N THR A 498 11.92 6.64 17.39
CA THR A 498 12.94 5.92 18.15
C THR A 498 13.72 4.96 17.25
N PHE A 499 14.89 4.51 17.70
CA PHE A 499 15.65 3.48 16.96
C PHE A 499 14.84 2.19 16.78
N LYS A 500 13.94 1.85 17.72
CA LYS A 500 12.97 0.75 17.54
C LYS A 500 12.13 0.95 16.28
N ASP A 501 11.57 2.14 16.10
CA ASP A 501 10.70 2.43 14.95
C ASP A 501 11.51 2.43 13.65
N LEU A 502 12.77 2.91 13.71
CA LEU A 502 13.70 2.86 12.59
C LEU A 502 14.01 1.41 12.16
N PHE A 503 14.26 0.50 13.12
CA PHE A 503 14.55 -0.91 12.82
C PHE A 503 13.34 -1.70 12.28
N LEU A 504 12.12 -1.34 12.67
CA LEU A 504 10.91 -2.09 12.32
C LEU A 504 10.20 -1.55 11.08
N TYR A 505 10.05 -0.22 10.97
CA TYR A 505 9.23 0.44 9.95
C TYR A 505 9.99 1.53 9.18
N GLY A 506 11.27 1.74 9.47
CA GLY A 506 12.04 2.88 8.97
C GLY A 506 12.64 2.73 7.58
N GLN A 507 12.20 1.77 6.75
CA GLN A 507 12.82 1.53 5.43
C GLN A 507 12.69 2.75 4.50
N ASP A 508 11.51 3.39 4.47
CA ASP A 508 11.26 4.59 3.66
C ASP A 508 12.10 5.80 4.12
N ILE A 509 12.33 5.90 5.43
CA ILE A 509 13.18 6.94 6.01
C ILE A 509 14.64 6.68 5.64
N CYS A 510 15.09 5.42 5.68
CA CYS A 510 16.45 5.04 5.31
C CYS A 510 16.71 5.32 3.82
N SER A 511 15.77 5.01 2.92
CA SER A 511 15.91 5.29 1.48
C SER A 511 15.94 6.80 1.20
N LEU A 512 15.15 7.58 1.92
CA LEU A 512 15.17 9.05 1.84
C LEU A 512 16.49 9.63 2.36
N LEU A 513 17.03 9.11 3.47
CA LEU A 513 18.33 9.51 4.01
C LEU A 513 19.49 9.18 3.05
N ILE A 514 19.45 8.01 2.42
CA ILE A 514 20.42 7.62 1.39
C ILE A 514 20.31 8.57 0.19
N SER A 515 19.10 8.87 -0.27
CA SER A 515 18.87 9.79 -1.38
C SER A 515 19.40 11.20 -1.07
N ALA A 516 19.13 11.72 0.14
CA ALA A 516 19.65 13.00 0.59
C ALA A 516 21.18 13.03 0.70
N LEU A 517 21.79 11.93 1.18
CA LEU A 517 23.25 11.77 1.22
C LEU A 517 23.84 11.81 -0.20
N VAL A 518 23.29 11.03 -1.13
CA VAL A 518 23.75 11.02 -2.53
C VAL A 518 23.54 12.37 -3.21
N ASP A 519 22.39 13.02 -3.00
CA ASP A 519 22.10 14.34 -3.56
C ASP A 519 23.03 15.43 -3.01
N SER A 520 23.46 15.34 -1.75
CA SER A 520 24.49 16.23 -1.19
C SER A 520 25.80 16.11 -1.94
N TYR A 521 26.27 14.88 -2.22
CA TYR A 521 27.48 14.66 -3.02
C TYR A 521 27.33 15.15 -4.47
N LEU A 522 26.15 14.94 -5.06
CA LEU A 522 25.83 15.44 -6.40
C LEU A 522 25.76 16.99 -6.45
N GLY A 523 25.40 17.66 -5.35
CA GLY A 523 25.41 19.12 -5.24
C GLY A 523 26.83 19.70 -5.17
N ASP A 524 27.75 18.98 -4.54
CA ASP A 524 29.15 19.39 -4.39
C ASP A 524 30.03 19.07 -5.62
N ASN A 525 29.45 18.50 -6.69
CA ASN A 525 30.15 17.98 -7.88
C ASN A 525 31.25 16.96 -7.55
N ALA A 526 31.15 16.27 -6.42
CA ALA A 526 32.07 15.21 -6.02
C ALA A 526 31.63 13.86 -6.62
N SER A 527 32.59 13.00 -6.99
CA SER A 527 32.28 11.69 -7.57
C SER A 527 31.52 10.80 -6.58
N VAL A 528 30.38 10.24 -7.00
CA VAL A 528 29.51 9.42 -6.14
C VAL A 528 30.07 7.99 -5.97
N ASP A 529 31.04 7.57 -6.79
CA ASP A 529 31.59 6.22 -6.79
C ASP A 529 32.11 5.75 -5.41
N SER A 530 32.80 6.61 -4.67
CA SER A 530 33.38 6.25 -3.36
C SER A 530 32.30 6.00 -2.28
N ILE A 531 31.23 6.79 -2.28
CA ILE A 531 30.12 6.65 -1.32
C ILE A 531 29.20 5.51 -1.74
N SER A 532 28.97 5.30 -3.05
CA SER A 532 28.19 4.17 -3.55
C SER A 532 28.85 2.83 -3.25
N VAL A 533 30.18 2.72 -3.30
CA VAL A 533 30.90 1.50 -2.89
C VAL A 533 30.72 1.25 -1.39
N LYS A 534 30.92 2.28 -0.55
CA LYS A 534 30.71 2.17 0.90
C LYS A 534 29.28 1.79 1.27
N LEU A 535 28.27 2.42 0.64
CA LEU A 535 26.86 2.08 0.86
C LEU A 535 26.56 0.64 0.41
N ARG A 536 27.15 0.18 -0.70
CA ARG A 536 26.97 -1.19 -1.18
C ARG A 536 27.57 -2.23 -0.23
N GLU A 537 28.74 -1.94 0.35
CA GLU A 537 29.38 -2.80 1.34
C GLU A 537 28.61 -2.85 2.65
N VAL A 538 28.07 -1.71 3.09
CA VAL A 538 27.46 -1.58 4.42
C VAL A 538 25.96 -1.92 4.41
N CYS A 539 25.21 -1.57 3.37
CA CYS A 539 23.76 -1.76 3.31
C CYS A 539 23.23 -2.32 1.96
N PRO A 540 23.57 -3.58 1.61
CA PRO A 540 23.20 -4.17 0.32
C PRO A 540 21.71 -4.41 0.10
N HIS A 541 20.88 -4.50 1.16
CA HIS A 541 19.42 -4.63 1.00
C HIS A 541 18.72 -3.28 0.87
N LEU A 542 19.31 -2.22 1.43
CA LEU A 542 18.77 -0.85 1.37
C LEU A 542 19.27 -0.09 0.14
N TYR A 543 20.49 -0.38 -0.33
CA TYR A 543 21.11 0.25 -1.50
C TYR A 543 21.63 -0.80 -2.47
N LYS A 544 20.88 -1.06 -3.54
CA LYS A 544 21.19 -2.09 -4.52
C LYS A 544 22.21 -1.59 -5.55
N VAL A 545 22.74 -2.53 -6.32
CA VAL A 545 23.58 -2.22 -7.51
C VAL A 545 22.81 -1.34 -8.50
N GLU A 546 21.49 -1.56 -8.60
CA GLU A 546 20.58 -0.77 -9.42
C GLU A 546 20.55 0.71 -8.99
N ASP A 547 20.45 0.98 -7.70
CA ASP A 547 20.44 2.34 -7.14
C ASP A 547 21.79 3.06 -7.32
N ALA A 548 22.90 2.32 -7.23
CA ALA A 548 24.23 2.85 -7.46
C ALA A 548 24.42 3.26 -8.93
N ALA A 549 24.00 2.42 -9.86
CA ALA A 549 24.11 2.70 -11.27
C ALA A 549 23.12 3.80 -11.70
N PHE A 550 21.96 3.91 -11.06
CA PHE A 550 21.06 5.07 -11.16
C PHE A 550 21.73 6.37 -10.69
N SER A 551 22.38 6.33 -9.51
CA SER A 551 23.07 7.50 -8.93
C SER A 551 24.19 7.98 -9.85
N LYS A 552 24.94 7.04 -10.44
CA LYS A 552 25.99 7.31 -11.43
C LYS A 552 25.44 7.89 -12.74
N ALA A 553 24.34 7.34 -13.26
CA ALA A 553 23.68 7.90 -14.43
C ALA A 553 23.21 9.34 -14.17
N ASN A 554 22.66 9.62 -13.00
CA ASN A 554 22.25 10.97 -12.57
C ASN A 554 23.45 11.93 -12.45
N GLU A 555 24.60 11.46 -11.93
CA GLU A 555 25.86 12.21 -11.94
C GLU A 555 26.29 12.59 -13.36
N MET A 556 26.26 11.64 -14.30
CA MET A 556 26.58 11.89 -15.72
C MET A 556 25.59 12.89 -16.35
N LEU A 557 24.29 12.78 -16.06
CA LEU A 557 23.29 13.71 -16.58
C LEU A 557 23.43 15.11 -15.97
N LYS A 558 23.71 15.25 -14.67
CA LYS A 558 23.96 16.56 -14.05
C LYS A 558 25.26 17.19 -14.56
N SER A 559 26.35 16.43 -14.66
CA SER A 559 27.63 16.92 -15.19
C SER A 559 27.52 17.33 -16.66
N SER A 560 26.73 16.62 -17.48
CA SER A 560 26.48 16.99 -18.89
C SER A 560 25.87 18.39 -19.07
N ARG A 561 25.20 18.95 -18.06
CA ARG A 561 24.68 20.33 -18.10
C ARG A 561 25.78 21.38 -18.04
N SER A 562 26.93 21.04 -17.47
CA SER A 562 28.08 21.93 -17.33
C SER A 562 28.99 21.94 -18.57
N ILE A 563 28.82 20.97 -19.47
CA ILE A 563 29.63 20.80 -20.69
C ILE A 563 29.11 21.72 -21.79
N GLN A 564 30.02 22.47 -22.43
CA GLN A 564 29.69 23.40 -23.52
C GLN A 564 29.73 22.75 -24.91
N ASN A 565 30.52 21.69 -25.10
CA ASN A 565 30.60 20.95 -26.36
C ASN A 565 29.35 20.08 -26.57
N ILE A 566 28.74 20.16 -27.75
CA ILE A 566 27.53 19.40 -28.09
C ILE A 566 27.84 17.91 -28.24
N ASP A 567 28.92 17.55 -28.93
CA ASP A 567 29.29 16.14 -29.18
C ASP A 567 29.67 15.41 -27.87
N GLU A 568 30.52 16.02 -27.03
CA GLU A 568 30.89 15.45 -25.72
C GLU A 568 29.68 15.34 -24.78
N LYS A 569 28.72 16.25 -24.90
CA LYS A 569 27.47 16.21 -24.16
C LYS A 569 26.59 15.06 -24.64
N GLU A 570 26.48 14.84 -25.96
CA GLU A 570 25.76 13.69 -26.51
C GLU A 570 26.39 12.36 -26.10
N ASP A 571 27.72 12.23 -26.16
CA ASP A 571 28.44 11.03 -25.73
C ASP A 571 28.20 10.70 -24.24
N MET A 572 28.18 11.73 -23.39
CA MET A 572 27.91 11.58 -21.95
C MET A 572 26.46 11.17 -21.68
N VAL A 573 25.50 11.73 -22.42
CA VAL A 573 24.08 11.38 -22.36
C VAL A 573 23.85 9.95 -22.84
N MET A 574 24.53 9.53 -23.91
CA MET A 574 24.48 8.15 -24.43
C MET A 574 25.11 7.13 -23.47
N SER A 575 26.22 7.49 -22.84
CA SER A 575 26.84 6.64 -21.80
C SER A 575 25.92 6.49 -20.59
N ALA A 576 25.23 7.56 -20.18
CA ALA A 576 24.22 7.50 -19.12
C ALA A 576 23.03 6.63 -19.52
N LEU A 577 22.57 6.73 -20.78
CA LEU A 577 21.52 5.88 -21.34
C LEU A 577 21.91 4.40 -21.29
N GLU A 578 23.13 4.04 -21.69
CA GLU A 578 23.60 2.64 -21.69
C GLU A 578 23.63 2.05 -20.28
N LEU A 579 24.08 2.84 -19.29
CA LEU A 579 23.97 2.47 -17.88
C LEU A 579 22.51 2.24 -17.48
N CYS A 580 21.59 3.16 -17.81
CA CYS A 580 20.16 2.99 -17.53
C CYS A 580 19.59 1.73 -18.23
N LYS A 581 19.98 1.43 -19.46
CA LYS A 581 19.54 0.22 -20.17
C LYS A 581 20.02 -1.05 -19.45
N SER A 582 21.24 -1.07 -18.92
CA SER A 582 21.78 -2.23 -18.21
C SER A 582 20.98 -2.58 -16.95
N ILE A 583 20.41 -1.58 -16.26
CA ILE A 583 19.76 -1.70 -14.95
C ILE A 583 18.26 -2.02 -15.04
N ALA A 584 17.61 -1.76 -16.18
CA ALA A 584 16.17 -1.99 -16.32
C ALA A 584 15.82 -3.47 -16.04
N PRO A 585 14.75 -3.78 -15.29
CA PRO A 585 13.51 -2.99 -15.14
C PRO A 585 13.30 -2.21 -13.82
N ASN A 586 14.11 -2.40 -12.79
CA ASN A 586 13.85 -1.85 -11.43
C ASN A 586 14.35 -0.41 -11.25
N ILE A 587 14.10 0.46 -12.23
CA ILE A 587 14.59 1.85 -12.22
C ILE A 587 13.45 2.81 -11.84
N ASN A 588 13.76 3.89 -11.11
CA ASN A 588 12.87 5.05 -11.02
C ASN A 588 12.83 5.80 -12.37
N LEU A 589 12.00 5.27 -13.29
CA LEU A 589 11.87 5.76 -14.65
C LEU A 589 11.43 7.24 -14.68
N SER A 590 10.49 7.63 -13.82
CA SER A 590 9.97 9.00 -13.77
C SER A 590 11.04 10.06 -13.49
N GLY A 591 11.99 9.76 -12.60
CA GLY A 591 13.06 10.69 -12.23
C GLY A 591 14.07 10.89 -13.35
N ILE A 592 14.53 9.79 -13.95
CA ILE A 592 15.48 9.82 -15.08
C ILE A 592 14.83 10.44 -16.32
N CYS A 593 13.58 10.07 -16.66
CA CYS A 593 12.90 10.61 -17.83
C CYS A 593 12.77 12.13 -17.72
N LYS A 594 12.44 12.69 -16.54
CA LYS A 594 12.43 14.15 -16.32
C LYS A 594 13.80 14.79 -16.56
N GLN A 595 14.89 14.11 -16.20
CA GLN A 595 16.25 14.61 -16.44
C GLN A 595 16.61 14.58 -17.93
N PHE A 596 16.31 13.50 -18.65
CA PHE A 596 16.50 13.45 -20.10
C PHE A 596 15.64 14.48 -20.84
N VAL A 597 14.39 14.69 -20.41
CA VAL A 597 13.50 15.75 -20.95
C VAL A 597 14.10 17.13 -20.72
N SER A 598 14.66 17.40 -19.54
CA SER A 598 15.34 18.68 -19.27
C SER A 598 16.57 18.93 -20.16
N LEU A 599 17.18 17.86 -20.67
CA LEU A 599 18.32 17.90 -21.59
C LEU A 599 17.90 17.87 -23.08
N LYS A 600 16.58 17.85 -23.36
CA LYS A 600 15.98 17.70 -24.71
C LYS A 600 16.35 16.39 -25.43
N ALA A 601 16.75 15.36 -24.69
CA ALA A 601 17.09 14.05 -25.24
C ALA A 601 15.85 13.14 -25.34
N TYR A 602 14.93 13.45 -26.26
CA TYR A 602 13.64 12.75 -26.36
C TYR A 602 13.77 11.30 -26.91
N HIS A 603 14.66 11.09 -27.88
CA HIS A 603 14.99 9.76 -28.40
C HIS A 603 15.49 8.80 -27.30
N ALA A 604 16.35 9.32 -26.40
CA ALA A 604 16.87 8.57 -25.26
C ALA A 604 15.75 8.08 -24.30
N VAL A 605 14.69 8.88 -24.11
CA VAL A 605 13.53 8.51 -23.28
C VAL A 605 12.73 7.38 -23.95
N ILE A 606 12.44 7.49 -25.24
CA ILE A 606 11.68 6.48 -26.00
C ILE A 606 12.43 5.14 -25.97
N ASP A 607 13.72 5.15 -26.31
CA ASP A 607 14.57 3.97 -26.36
C ASP A 607 14.72 3.30 -24.97
N LEU A 608 14.87 4.09 -23.90
CA LEU A 608 14.91 3.57 -22.53
C LEU A 608 13.58 2.91 -22.13
N CYS A 609 12.44 3.56 -22.39
CA CYS A 609 11.12 3.05 -22.06
C CYS A 609 10.82 1.75 -22.82
N ILE A 610 11.18 1.66 -24.11
CA ILE A 610 11.00 0.44 -24.91
C ILE A 610 11.90 -0.68 -24.39
N THR A 611 13.17 -0.39 -24.10
CA THR A 611 14.09 -1.38 -23.54
C THR A 611 13.61 -1.87 -22.18
N CYS A 612 13.09 -0.97 -21.35
CA CYS A 612 12.50 -1.31 -20.06
C CYS A 612 11.27 -2.22 -20.23
N ALA A 613 10.34 -1.87 -21.12
CA ALA A 613 9.15 -2.67 -21.39
C ALA A 613 9.49 -4.08 -21.91
N LYS A 614 10.48 -4.20 -22.81
CA LYS A 614 10.98 -5.50 -23.31
C LYS A 614 11.62 -6.35 -22.21
N LYS A 615 12.30 -5.73 -21.24
CA LYS A 615 12.89 -6.44 -20.09
C LYS A 615 11.88 -6.80 -19.02
N VAL A 616 10.79 -6.03 -18.87
CA VAL A 616 9.66 -6.35 -17.98
C VAL A 616 8.89 -7.56 -18.49
N ASP A 617 8.74 -7.71 -19.81
CA ASP A 617 7.99 -8.79 -20.46
C ASP A 617 8.77 -9.38 -21.65
N PRO A 618 9.77 -10.25 -21.39
CA PRO A 618 10.60 -10.85 -22.44
C PRO A 618 9.82 -11.78 -23.38
N ASP A 619 8.79 -12.45 -22.85
CA ASP A 619 8.01 -13.47 -23.56
C ASP A 619 6.75 -12.88 -24.25
N ASN A 620 6.56 -11.56 -24.19
CA ASN A 620 5.43 -10.82 -24.75
C ASN A 620 4.05 -11.38 -24.28
N VAL A 621 3.97 -11.78 -23.01
CA VAL A 621 2.76 -12.33 -22.38
C VAL A 621 1.64 -11.29 -22.38
N ALA A 622 1.99 -10.01 -22.24
CA ALA A 622 1.02 -8.91 -22.31
C ALA A 622 0.37 -8.77 -23.70
N GLY A 623 1.11 -9.07 -24.78
CA GLY A 623 0.57 -9.04 -26.14
C GLY A 623 -0.42 -10.18 -26.39
N HIS A 624 -0.14 -11.37 -25.86
CA HIS A 624 -1.07 -12.51 -25.91
C HIS A 624 -2.34 -12.24 -25.10
N PHE A 625 -2.22 -11.59 -23.94
CA PHE A 625 -3.37 -11.15 -23.15
C PHE A 625 -4.25 -10.16 -23.93
N TYR A 626 -3.64 -9.17 -24.60
CA TYR A 626 -4.35 -8.17 -25.39
C TYR A 626 -5.14 -8.77 -26.56
N LYS A 627 -4.60 -9.79 -27.24
CA LYS A 627 -5.27 -10.45 -28.37
C LYS A 627 -6.41 -11.39 -27.97
N ASN A 628 -6.33 -12.01 -26.79
CA ASN A 628 -7.26 -13.08 -26.42
C ASN A 628 -8.48 -12.61 -25.60
N ASP A 629 -8.44 -11.41 -25.01
CA ASP A 629 -9.54 -10.67 -24.37
C ASP A 629 -10.54 -11.42 -23.46
N SER A 630 -10.25 -12.65 -23.04
CA SER A 630 -11.27 -13.52 -22.45
C SER A 630 -10.67 -14.61 -21.55
N SER A 631 -9.82 -14.21 -20.60
CA SER A 631 -9.65 -14.98 -19.37
C SER A 631 -9.49 -14.04 -18.19
N ILE A 632 -10.52 -13.98 -17.34
CA ILE A 632 -10.41 -13.39 -16.00
C ILE A 632 -9.39 -14.18 -15.14
N ALA A 633 -8.96 -15.37 -15.59
CA ALA A 633 -8.00 -16.21 -14.88
C ALA A 633 -6.52 -15.83 -15.10
N ASP A 634 -6.16 -15.09 -16.15
CA ASP A 634 -4.77 -14.69 -16.41
C ASP A 634 -4.39 -13.41 -15.65
N GLN A 635 -4.33 -13.52 -14.32
CA GLN A 635 -3.86 -12.44 -13.45
C GLN A 635 -2.42 -12.02 -13.76
N GLU A 636 -1.58 -12.95 -14.21
CA GLU A 636 -0.19 -12.68 -14.58
C GLU A 636 -0.11 -11.83 -15.85
N GLY A 637 -0.87 -12.17 -16.91
CA GLY A 637 -0.92 -11.38 -18.14
C GLY A 637 -1.43 -9.95 -17.93
N ARG A 638 -2.45 -9.76 -17.07
CA ARG A 638 -2.94 -8.44 -16.65
C ARG A 638 -1.87 -7.61 -15.93
N ASN A 639 -1.12 -8.24 -15.03
CA ASN A 639 -0.07 -7.56 -14.27
C ASN A 639 1.07 -7.09 -15.19
N PHE A 640 1.49 -7.91 -16.17
CA PHE A 640 2.50 -7.50 -17.16
C PHE A 640 1.99 -6.40 -18.10
N TYR A 641 0.74 -6.46 -18.54
CA TYR A 641 0.11 -5.40 -19.33
C TYR A 641 0.09 -4.06 -18.59
N HIS A 642 -0.34 -4.04 -17.32
CA HIS A 642 -0.33 -2.82 -16.51
C HIS A 642 1.07 -2.25 -16.31
N LYS A 643 2.06 -3.11 -16.01
CA LYS A 643 3.45 -2.67 -15.85
C LYS A 643 4.02 -2.04 -17.13
N ARG A 644 3.73 -2.62 -18.31
CA ARG A 644 4.15 -2.02 -19.59
C ARG A 644 3.44 -0.69 -19.85
N MET A 645 2.15 -0.61 -19.56
CA MET A 645 1.39 0.63 -19.69
C MET A 645 1.94 1.73 -18.77
N ASP A 646 2.34 1.40 -17.54
CA ASP A 646 2.97 2.34 -16.61
C ASP A 646 4.33 2.85 -17.12
N VAL A 647 5.12 2.02 -17.79
CA VAL A 647 6.36 2.44 -18.47
C VAL A 647 6.05 3.42 -19.61
N TYR A 648 5.06 3.13 -20.46
CA TYR A 648 4.72 4.01 -21.58
C TYR A 648 4.07 5.33 -21.15
N LYS A 649 3.40 5.39 -19.99
CA LYS A 649 2.89 6.66 -19.43
C LYS A 649 3.98 7.73 -19.32
N GLU A 650 5.22 7.36 -19.01
CA GLU A 650 6.33 8.32 -18.92
C GLU A 650 6.70 8.93 -20.29
N VAL A 651 6.57 8.16 -21.38
CA VAL A 651 6.73 8.67 -22.76
C VAL A 651 5.63 9.69 -23.07
N PHE A 652 4.39 9.41 -22.67
CA PHE A 652 3.28 10.32 -22.89
C PHE A 652 3.33 11.55 -21.99
N ASN A 653 3.84 11.44 -20.76
CA ASN A 653 4.11 12.60 -19.90
C ASN A 653 5.14 13.55 -20.54
N MET A 654 6.16 13.00 -21.22
CA MET A 654 7.10 13.78 -22.02
C MET A 654 6.39 14.49 -23.19
N MET A 655 5.58 13.76 -23.96
CA MET A 655 4.80 14.33 -25.08
C MET A 655 3.78 15.38 -24.61
N ASP A 656 3.18 15.20 -23.44
CA ASP A 656 2.28 16.16 -22.81
C ASP A 656 3.03 17.43 -22.37
N SER A 657 4.24 17.30 -21.84
CA SER A 657 5.08 18.45 -21.48
C SER A 657 5.41 19.28 -22.73
N LEU A 658 5.72 18.63 -23.86
CA LEU A 658 5.91 19.29 -25.16
C LEU A 658 4.62 19.95 -25.68
N CYS A 659 3.46 19.32 -25.50
CA CYS A 659 2.17 19.90 -25.84
C CYS A 659 1.79 21.11 -24.97
N SER A 660 2.13 21.10 -23.67
CA SER A 660 1.83 22.19 -22.73
C SER A 660 2.74 23.41 -22.92
N GLU A 661 4.00 23.23 -23.32
CA GLU A 661 4.89 24.33 -23.73
C GLU A 661 4.31 25.14 -24.92
N ASN A 662 3.46 24.54 -25.76
CA ASN A 662 2.75 25.26 -26.82
C ASN A 662 1.66 26.23 -26.29
N SER A 663 1.19 26.08 -25.05
CA SER A 663 0.07 26.88 -24.51
C SER A 663 0.52 28.18 -23.83
N THR A 664 1.77 28.24 -23.36
CA THR A 664 2.29 29.36 -22.55
C THR A 664 2.99 30.45 -23.36
N ASN A 665 3.33 30.19 -24.64
CA ASN A 665 4.05 31.14 -25.50
C ASN A 665 3.16 32.15 -26.28
N LEU A 666 1.86 32.24 -26.00
CA LEU A 666 0.94 33.15 -26.71
C LEU A 666 0.97 34.62 -26.27
N ASN A 667 1.88 35.07 -25.39
CA ASN A 667 1.81 36.41 -24.78
C ASN A 667 3.12 37.24 -24.79
N VAL A 668 3.99 37.12 -25.79
CA VAL A 668 5.10 38.08 -25.97
C VAL A 668 5.19 38.59 -27.41
N THR A 669 4.59 39.76 -27.64
CA THR A 669 4.87 40.63 -28.79
C THR A 669 6.30 41.18 -28.67
N THR A 670 7.27 40.58 -29.38
CA THR A 670 8.48 41.30 -29.79
C THR A 670 8.86 40.93 -31.21
N LEU A 671 9.10 41.97 -32.01
CA LEU A 671 9.45 41.93 -33.43
C LEU A 671 10.84 41.33 -33.63
N SER A 672 10.93 40.11 -34.17
CA SER A 672 12.08 39.57 -34.92
C SER A 672 11.65 38.34 -35.72
N PRO A 673 12.01 38.20 -37.02
CA PRO A 673 11.60 37.08 -37.84
C PRO A 673 12.58 35.91 -37.66
N VAL A 674 12.22 34.93 -36.82
CA VAL A 674 12.81 33.58 -36.81
C VAL A 674 11.64 32.58 -36.74
N PRO A 675 11.59 31.54 -37.59
CA PRO A 675 10.41 30.70 -37.76
C PRO A 675 10.44 29.54 -36.75
N THR A 676 9.62 29.55 -35.69
CA THR A 676 9.50 28.38 -34.79
C THR A 676 8.14 28.28 -34.10
N GLU A 677 7.04 28.40 -34.86
CA GLU A 677 5.74 27.81 -34.45
C GLU A 677 5.45 26.49 -35.20
N GLY A 678 6.27 26.13 -36.20
CA GLY A 678 6.17 24.88 -36.97
C GLY A 678 7.00 23.71 -36.41
N ASP A 679 8.12 23.98 -35.72
CA ASP A 679 9.09 22.93 -35.33
C ASP A 679 8.52 21.93 -34.32
N ASN A 680 7.71 22.35 -33.35
CA ASN A 680 7.24 21.43 -32.29
C ASN A 680 6.14 20.46 -32.76
N ARG A 681 5.27 20.84 -33.71
CA ARG A 681 4.32 19.90 -34.33
C ARG A 681 5.03 18.93 -35.28
N VAL A 682 6.10 19.39 -35.94
CA VAL A 682 6.96 18.53 -36.76
C VAL A 682 7.75 17.56 -35.87
N LEU A 683 8.25 18.01 -34.71
CA LEU A 683 8.91 17.16 -33.72
C LEU A 683 7.93 16.13 -33.14
N ILE A 684 6.68 16.51 -32.83
CA ILE A 684 5.66 15.55 -32.39
C ILE A 684 5.37 14.52 -33.49
N THR A 685 5.22 14.93 -34.75
CA THR A 685 4.98 13.98 -35.85
C THR A 685 6.22 13.10 -36.13
N GLN A 686 7.43 13.64 -35.97
CA GLN A 686 8.68 12.86 -36.03
C GLN A 686 8.76 11.83 -34.90
N LEU A 687 8.47 12.21 -33.66
CA LEU A 687 8.44 11.30 -32.50
C LEU A 687 7.33 10.25 -32.64
N VAL A 688 6.16 10.62 -33.18
CA VAL A 688 5.08 9.66 -33.48
C VAL A 688 5.53 8.65 -34.54
N ASN A 689 6.18 9.10 -35.61
CA ASN A 689 6.73 8.19 -36.62
C ASN A 689 7.83 7.30 -36.04
N GLU A 690 8.72 7.86 -35.20
CA GLU A 690 9.77 7.10 -34.52
C GLU A 690 9.18 6.03 -33.59
N ILE A 691 8.10 6.33 -32.86
CA ILE A 691 7.37 5.36 -32.02
C ILE A 691 6.74 4.26 -32.89
N LEU A 692 6.16 4.63 -34.04
CA LEU A 692 5.49 3.71 -34.96
C LEU A 692 6.45 2.78 -35.73
N ASP A 693 7.73 3.15 -35.84
CA ASP A 693 8.77 2.29 -36.44
C ASP A 693 9.14 1.10 -35.53
N TYR A 694 8.83 1.17 -34.23
CA TYR A 694 9.13 0.07 -33.30
C TYR A 694 8.06 -1.04 -33.39
N PRO A 695 8.47 -2.33 -33.41
CA PRO A 695 7.53 -3.45 -33.52
C PRO A 695 6.91 -3.80 -32.17
N ASP A 696 6.19 -2.87 -31.55
CA ASP A 696 5.53 -3.07 -30.25
C ASP A 696 4.03 -2.69 -30.30
N GLU A 697 3.19 -3.70 -30.40
CA GLU A 697 1.73 -3.53 -30.51
C GLU A 697 1.13 -2.81 -29.29
N ILE A 698 1.65 -3.02 -28.08
CA ILE A 698 1.09 -2.40 -26.85
C ILE A 698 1.47 -0.93 -26.77
N LEU A 699 2.67 -0.57 -27.22
CA LEU A 699 3.08 0.82 -27.34
C LEU A 699 2.19 1.57 -28.35
N HIS A 700 1.87 0.93 -29.48
CA HIS A 700 0.95 1.50 -30.48
C HIS A 700 -0.45 1.71 -29.90
N VAL A 701 -0.99 0.73 -29.16
CA VAL A 701 -2.27 0.84 -28.45
C VAL A 701 -2.28 2.04 -27.50
N ALA A 702 -1.23 2.18 -26.68
CA ALA A 702 -1.11 3.28 -25.74
C ALA A 702 -0.98 4.65 -26.44
N LEU A 703 -0.30 4.69 -27.60
CA LEU A 703 -0.20 5.88 -28.44
C LEU A 703 -1.56 6.27 -29.02
N TYR A 704 -2.33 5.31 -29.54
CA TYR A 704 -3.66 5.56 -30.08
C TYR A 704 -4.63 6.05 -28.99
N ASP A 705 -4.59 5.45 -27.79
CA ASP A 705 -5.34 5.93 -26.62
C ASP A 705 -5.00 7.38 -26.27
N TRP A 706 -3.72 7.74 -26.30
CA TRP A 706 -3.27 9.12 -26.04
C TRP A 706 -3.73 10.09 -27.14
N MET A 707 -3.58 9.73 -28.42
CA MET A 707 -4.03 10.54 -29.56
C MET A 707 -5.54 10.77 -29.53
N MET A 708 -6.32 9.76 -29.15
CA MET A 708 -7.77 9.86 -28.98
C MET A 708 -8.15 10.83 -27.86
N LYS A 709 -7.46 10.78 -26.71
CA LYS A 709 -7.67 11.73 -25.60
C LYS A 709 -7.37 13.18 -26.00
N LYS A 710 -6.40 13.39 -26.90
CA LYS A 710 -6.04 14.72 -27.44
C LYS A 710 -6.89 15.16 -28.64
N GLN A 711 -7.88 14.37 -29.06
CA GLN A 711 -8.74 14.61 -30.23
C GLN A 711 -7.96 14.78 -31.55
N MET A 712 -6.82 14.12 -31.70
CA MET A 712 -5.99 14.15 -32.92
C MET A 712 -6.47 13.11 -33.96
N SER A 713 -7.78 13.10 -34.24
CA SER A 713 -8.43 12.11 -35.10
C SER A 713 -7.96 12.18 -36.56
N SER A 714 -7.67 13.38 -37.08
CA SER A 714 -7.20 13.58 -38.45
C SER A 714 -5.77 13.10 -38.70
N GLU A 715 -4.92 13.08 -37.68
CA GLU A 715 -3.56 12.54 -37.75
C GLU A 715 -3.57 11.03 -37.56
N LEU A 716 -4.45 10.50 -36.69
CA LEU A 716 -4.65 9.06 -36.51
C LEU A 716 -5.09 8.37 -37.79
N ILE A 717 -5.98 9.00 -38.58
CA ILE A 717 -6.46 8.47 -39.87
C ILE A 717 -5.33 8.36 -40.92
N LYS A 718 -4.26 9.15 -40.79
CA LYS A 718 -3.10 9.12 -41.71
C LYS A 718 -2.10 8.01 -41.37
N VAL A 719 -2.18 7.42 -40.18
CA VAL A 719 -1.28 6.36 -39.75
C VAL A 719 -1.66 5.04 -40.43
N ASN A 720 -0.79 4.54 -41.31
CA ASN A 720 -1.05 3.35 -42.14
C ASN A 720 -0.43 2.06 -41.56
N ASN A 721 -0.61 1.82 -40.25
CA ASN A 721 -0.12 0.61 -39.60
C ASN A 721 -1.24 -0.40 -39.35
N SER A 722 -0.99 -1.68 -39.64
CA SER A 722 -1.95 -2.79 -39.43
C SER A 722 -2.40 -2.93 -37.97
N SER A 723 -1.60 -2.43 -37.01
CA SER A 723 -1.94 -2.39 -35.59
C SER A 723 -3.10 -1.47 -35.25
N LEU A 724 -3.35 -0.44 -36.07
CA LEU A 724 -4.46 0.51 -35.85
C LEU A 724 -5.81 -0.16 -36.10
N GLU A 725 -5.91 -1.00 -37.13
CA GLU A 725 -7.12 -1.77 -37.41
C GLU A 725 -7.46 -2.73 -36.27
N THR A 726 -6.47 -3.48 -35.77
CA THR A 726 -6.67 -4.39 -34.64
C THR A 726 -7.06 -3.67 -33.37
N TYR A 727 -6.47 -2.50 -33.10
CA TYR A 727 -6.82 -1.67 -31.94
C TYR A 727 -8.25 -1.13 -32.04
N LEU A 728 -8.63 -0.51 -33.17
CA LEU A 728 -9.95 0.09 -33.32
C LEU A 728 -11.07 -0.98 -33.27
N LEU A 729 -10.84 -2.15 -33.86
CA LEU A 729 -11.76 -3.29 -33.75
C LEU A 729 -11.89 -3.76 -32.29
N HIS A 730 -10.78 -3.92 -31.59
CA HIS A 730 -10.75 -4.36 -30.20
C HIS A 730 -11.43 -3.36 -29.25
N THR A 731 -11.12 -2.06 -29.36
CA THR A 731 -11.77 -1.00 -28.58
C THR A 731 -13.26 -0.89 -28.88
N SER A 732 -13.69 -1.16 -30.13
CA SER A 732 -15.11 -1.19 -30.49
C SER A 732 -15.88 -2.37 -29.86
N GLN A 733 -15.20 -3.50 -29.64
CA GLN A 733 -15.77 -4.68 -28.98
C GLN A 733 -15.82 -4.51 -27.45
N GLN A 734 -14.79 -3.92 -26.85
CA GLN A 734 -14.73 -3.67 -25.41
C GLN A 734 -15.65 -2.54 -24.94
N SER A 735 -15.82 -1.49 -25.74
CA SER A 735 -16.61 -0.30 -25.39
C SER A 735 -17.69 0.00 -26.45
N PRO A 736 -18.78 -0.78 -26.50
CA PRO A 736 -19.82 -0.65 -27.53
C PRO A 736 -20.57 0.69 -27.48
N ASP A 737 -20.51 1.41 -26.35
CA ASP A 737 -21.17 2.72 -26.14
C ASP A 737 -20.35 3.91 -26.65
N ASN A 738 -19.06 3.73 -26.97
CA ASN A 738 -18.20 4.81 -27.41
C ASN A 738 -18.34 5.08 -28.92
N ILE A 739 -19.39 5.82 -29.28
CA ILE A 739 -19.72 6.17 -30.67
C ILE A 739 -18.53 6.83 -31.39
N ALA A 740 -17.71 7.61 -30.70
CA ALA A 740 -16.55 8.29 -31.30
C ALA A 740 -15.50 7.33 -31.86
N VAL A 741 -15.29 6.17 -31.24
CA VAL A 741 -14.33 5.15 -31.72
C VAL A 741 -14.85 4.47 -32.97
N ILE A 742 -16.15 4.14 -32.98
CA ILE A 742 -16.80 3.48 -34.12
C ILE A 742 -16.92 4.46 -35.29
N ASP A 743 -17.16 5.74 -35.00
CA ASP A 743 -17.14 6.83 -35.98
C ASP A 743 -15.74 6.99 -36.62
N LEU A 744 -14.67 6.85 -35.83
CA LEU A 744 -13.31 6.87 -36.36
C LEU A 744 -12.96 5.61 -37.16
N LEU A 745 -13.50 4.45 -36.77
CA LEU A 745 -13.27 3.18 -37.46
C LEU A 745 -13.84 3.17 -38.88
N TRP A 746 -15.06 3.67 -39.12
CA TRP A 746 -15.58 3.72 -40.50
C TRP A 746 -14.83 4.75 -41.35
N LYS A 747 -14.40 5.88 -40.78
CA LYS A 747 -13.54 6.87 -41.46
C LYS A 747 -12.18 6.29 -41.85
N TYR A 748 -11.60 5.46 -40.98
CA TYR A 748 -10.38 4.71 -41.29
C TYR A 748 -10.59 3.76 -42.47
N TYR A 749 -11.69 2.99 -42.48
CA TYR A 749 -12.01 2.09 -43.59
C TYR A 749 -12.31 2.83 -44.89
N GLU A 750 -12.93 4.02 -44.83
CA GLU A 750 -13.14 4.88 -45.98
C GLU A 750 -11.81 5.35 -46.58
N ASN A 751 -10.88 5.84 -45.75
CA ASN A 751 -9.54 6.26 -46.19
C ASN A 751 -8.74 5.09 -46.79
N ASN A 752 -8.88 3.90 -46.23
CA ASN A 752 -8.22 2.67 -46.70
C ASN A 752 -8.93 1.99 -47.87
N ASN A 753 -9.90 2.64 -48.51
CA ASN A 753 -10.66 2.13 -49.66
C ASN A 753 -11.48 0.83 -49.39
N ASN A 754 -11.76 0.50 -48.13
CA ASN A 754 -12.58 -0.66 -47.76
C ASN A 754 -14.02 -0.25 -47.42
N HIS A 755 -14.75 0.20 -48.44
CA HIS A 755 -16.10 0.76 -48.28
C HIS A 755 -17.15 -0.27 -47.81
N ALA A 756 -16.95 -1.56 -48.10
CA ALA A 756 -17.87 -2.61 -47.66
C ALA A 756 -17.80 -2.84 -46.13
N ALA A 757 -16.59 -2.80 -45.53
CA ALA A 757 -16.43 -2.88 -44.09
C ALA A 757 -16.98 -1.63 -43.39
N ALA A 758 -16.73 -0.44 -43.96
CA ALA A 758 -17.28 0.82 -43.48
C ALA A 758 -18.82 0.80 -43.45
N ALA A 759 -19.47 0.32 -44.53
CA ALA A 759 -20.92 0.22 -44.61
C ALA A 759 -21.53 -0.73 -43.57
N LYS A 760 -20.87 -1.87 -43.29
CA LYS A 760 -21.30 -2.81 -42.22
C LYS A 760 -21.23 -2.17 -40.84
N ILE A 761 -20.19 -1.40 -40.57
CA ILE A 761 -20.03 -0.68 -39.29
C ILE A 761 -21.10 0.39 -39.16
N LEU A 762 -21.35 1.18 -40.22
CA LEU A 762 -22.41 2.18 -40.25
C LEU A 762 -23.81 1.56 -40.05
N ASP A 763 -24.09 0.39 -40.65
CA ASP A 763 -25.34 -0.35 -40.40
C ASP A 763 -25.46 -0.79 -38.94
N SER A 764 -24.37 -1.31 -38.37
CA SER A 764 -24.35 -1.69 -36.95
C SER A 764 -24.58 -0.49 -36.03
N LEU A 765 -24.08 0.70 -36.43
CA LEU A 765 -24.22 1.94 -35.67
C LEU A 765 -25.65 2.49 -35.77
N ALA A 766 -26.26 2.43 -36.95
CA ALA A 766 -27.66 2.79 -37.16
C ALA A 766 -28.64 1.84 -36.45
N SER A 767 -28.32 0.54 -36.39
CA SER A 767 -29.17 -0.50 -35.78
C SER A 767 -29.05 -0.56 -34.24
N LYS A 768 -28.10 0.16 -33.63
CA LYS A 768 -27.92 0.18 -32.16
C LYS A 768 -29.11 0.85 -31.45
N THR A 769 -29.66 0.13 -30.48
CA THR A 769 -30.73 0.62 -29.60
C THR A 769 -30.14 1.40 -28.42
N GLY A 770 -30.58 2.64 -28.22
CA GLY A 770 -30.13 3.52 -27.15
C GLY A 770 -30.59 4.96 -27.37
N THR A 771 -30.54 5.76 -26.29
CA THR A 771 -30.89 7.20 -26.31
C THR A 771 -29.74 8.10 -26.74
N SER A 772 -28.57 7.53 -27.07
CA SER A 772 -27.35 8.27 -27.43
C SER A 772 -27.35 8.83 -28.85
N LEU A 773 -28.21 8.31 -29.74
CA LEU A 773 -28.34 8.73 -31.12
C LEU A 773 -29.79 9.14 -31.39
N ASN A 774 -29.97 10.19 -32.18
CA ASN A 774 -31.29 10.58 -32.68
C ASN A 774 -31.63 9.83 -33.98
N LEU A 775 -32.93 9.72 -34.30
CA LEU A 775 -33.36 9.07 -35.54
C LEU A 775 -32.74 9.70 -36.79
N LYS A 776 -32.57 11.04 -36.80
CA LYS A 776 -31.93 11.77 -37.91
C LYS A 776 -30.46 11.39 -38.13
N GLU A 777 -29.71 11.18 -37.05
CA GLU A 777 -28.30 10.75 -37.14
C GLU A 777 -28.23 9.30 -37.65
N ARG A 778 -29.15 8.42 -37.22
CA ARG A 778 -29.26 7.05 -37.74
C ARG A 778 -29.54 7.03 -39.25
N LEU A 779 -30.47 7.88 -39.71
CA LEU A 779 -30.74 8.07 -41.14
C LEU A 779 -29.51 8.57 -41.89
N GLU A 780 -28.74 9.48 -41.31
CA GLU A 780 -27.49 9.96 -41.91
C GLU A 780 -26.45 8.84 -42.03
N TYR A 781 -26.29 8.00 -41.02
CA TYR A 781 -25.41 6.82 -41.06
C TYR A 781 -25.87 5.79 -42.10
N LEU A 782 -27.17 5.48 -42.20
CA LEU A 782 -27.70 4.60 -43.24
C LEU A 782 -27.48 5.18 -44.64
N THR A 783 -27.66 6.49 -44.81
CA THR A 783 -27.43 7.16 -46.10
C THR A 783 -25.95 7.06 -46.49
N ARG A 784 -25.03 7.30 -45.55
CA ARG A 784 -23.59 7.13 -45.76
C ARG A 784 -23.21 5.67 -46.04
N ALA A 785 -23.87 4.70 -45.39
CA ALA A 785 -23.66 3.27 -45.67
C ALA A 785 -24.03 2.93 -47.12
N ILE A 786 -25.18 3.43 -47.59
CA ILE A 786 -25.62 3.26 -48.99
C ILE A 786 -24.62 3.93 -49.96
N MET A 787 -24.15 5.15 -49.65
CA MET A 787 -23.13 5.81 -50.49
C MET A 787 -21.82 5.01 -50.55
N CYS A 788 -21.35 4.48 -49.42
CA CYS A 788 -20.16 3.61 -49.36
C CYS A 788 -20.34 2.36 -50.23
N MET A 789 -21.52 1.73 -50.18
CA MET A 789 -21.83 0.53 -50.97
C MET A 789 -21.97 0.80 -52.48
N ARG A 790 -22.34 2.03 -52.87
CA ARG A 790 -22.45 2.45 -54.27
C ARG A 790 -21.13 2.90 -54.89
N SER A 791 -20.04 2.95 -54.12
CA SER A 791 -18.71 3.29 -54.63
C SER A 791 -18.16 2.23 -55.60
N ASP A 792 -17.34 2.68 -56.57
CA ASP A 792 -16.94 1.94 -57.79
C ASP A 792 -16.32 0.55 -57.58
N LYS A 793 -15.84 0.23 -56.37
CA LYS A 793 -15.16 -1.04 -56.06
C LYS A 793 -16.08 -2.15 -55.54
N VAL A 794 -17.29 -1.82 -55.08
CA VAL A 794 -18.13 -2.74 -54.27
C VAL A 794 -19.23 -3.43 -55.11
N GLY A 795 -19.65 -2.82 -56.22
CA GLY A 795 -20.86 -3.20 -56.97
C GLY A 795 -20.85 -4.55 -57.71
N TYR A 796 -19.74 -5.30 -57.72
CA TYR A 796 -19.61 -6.53 -58.52
C TYR A 796 -19.95 -7.83 -57.77
N ALA A 797 -20.09 -7.80 -56.44
CA ALA A 797 -20.32 -8.99 -55.63
C ALA A 797 -21.81 -9.22 -55.33
N PRO A 798 -22.40 -10.38 -55.69
CA PRO A 798 -23.82 -10.66 -55.46
C PRO A 798 -24.27 -10.54 -53.99
N TYR A 799 -23.42 -10.95 -53.04
CA TYR A 799 -23.74 -10.85 -51.61
C TYR A 799 -23.76 -9.41 -51.08
N LEU A 800 -22.99 -8.50 -51.71
CA LEU A 800 -23.00 -7.07 -51.38
C LEU A 800 -24.23 -6.37 -51.97
N GLY A 801 -24.76 -6.86 -53.09
CA GLY A 801 -26.03 -6.40 -53.65
C GLY A 801 -27.24 -6.75 -52.78
N VAL A 802 -27.25 -7.92 -52.14
CA VAL A 802 -28.27 -8.29 -51.14
C VAL A 802 -28.21 -7.33 -49.95
N PHE A 803 -27.01 -7.11 -49.40
CA PHE A 803 -26.83 -6.18 -48.29
C PHE A 803 -27.20 -4.73 -48.64
N LEU A 804 -26.94 -4.28 -49.88
CA LEU A 804 -27.38 -2.96 -50.35
C LEU A 804 -28.91 -2.86 -50.35
N ARG A 805 -29.61 -3.89 -50.83
CA ARG A 805 -31.07 -3.93 -50.78
C ARG A 805 -31.59 -3.92 -49.34
N ASP A 806 -30.98 -4.69 -48.45
CA ASP A 806 -31.33 -4.67 -47.02
C ASP A 806 -31.17 -3.26 -46.41
N LEU A 807 -30.13 -2.51 -46.80
CA LEU A 807 -29.94 -1.12 -46.36
C LEU A 807 -30.98 -0.16 -46.95
N GLU A 808 -31.35 -0.35 -48.22
CA GLU A 808 -32.40 0.42 -48.88
C GLU A 808 -33.76 0.17 -48.23
N ASP A 809 -34.11 -1.09 -47.95
CA ASP A 809 -35.34 -1.47 -47.25
C ASP A 809 -35.38 -0.86 -45.84
N LYS A 810 -34.27 -0.97 -45.08
CA LYS A 810 -34.14 -0.32 -43.76
C LYS A 810 -34.30 1.20 -43.83
N MET A 811 -33.77 1.84 -44.87
CA MET A 811 -33.91 3.28 -45.10
C MET A 811 -35.36 3.68 -45.34
N GLU A 812 -36.11 2.90 -46.11
CA GLU A 812 -37.54 3.14 -46.35
C GLU A 812 -38.35 3.06 -45.05
N VAL A 813 -38.13 2.00 -44.25
CA VAL A 813 -38.79 1.86 -42.94
C VAL A 813 -38.40 2.99 -41.99
N ALA A 814 -37.12 3.39 -41.97
CA ALA A 814 -36.64 4.48 -41.12
C ALA A 814 -37.26 5.84 -41.52
N LYS A 815 -37.53 6.08 -42.82
CA LYS A 815 -38.26 7.27 -43.28
C LYS A 815 -39.73 7.26 -42.86
N VAL A 816 -40.39 6.10 -42.91
CA VAL A 816 -41.75 5.96 -42.37
C VAL A 816 -41.75 6.24 -40.85
N GLN A 817 -40.74 5.75 -40.14
CA GLN A 817 -40.55 6.05 -38.72
C GLN A 817 -40.32 7.55 -38.46
N GLU A 818 -39.58 8.26 -39.33
CA GLU A 818 -39.40 9.72 -39.24
C GLU A 818 -40.73 10.45 -39.44
N GLN A 819 -41.55 10.03 -40.40
CA GLN A 819 -42.89 10.60 -40.61
C GLN A 819 -43.81 10.38 -39.39
N ILE A 820 -43.76 9.20 -38.77
CA ILE A 820 -44.47 8.93 -37.52
C ILE A 820 -43.96 9.85 -36.42
N LEU A 821 -42.64 9.98 -36.26
CA LEU A 821 -42.05 10.86 -35.26
C LEU A 821 -42.48 12.32 -35.44
N GLU A 822 -42.51 12.84 -36.67
CA GLU A 822 -43.01 14.19 -36.98
C GLU A 822 -44.49 14.33 -36.63
N ALA A 823 -45.32 13.35 -36.98
CA ALA A 823 -46.75 13.35 -36.68
C ALA A 823 -47.03 13.27 -35.17
N VAL A 824 -46.29 12.45 -34.42
CA VAL A 824 -46.38 12.37 -32.96
C VAL A 824 -45.89 13.66 -32.29
N THR A 825 -44.81 14.27 -32.82
CA THR A 825 -44.31 15.56 -32.33
C THR A 825 -45.35 16.67 -32.53
N ALA A 826 -46.12 16.63 -33.62
CA ALA A 826 -47.23 17.56 -33.84
C ALA A 826 -48.42 17.35 -32.88
N LEU A 827 -48.57 16.15 -32.29
CA LEU A 827 -49.58 15.83 -31.27
C LEU A 827 -49.15 16.17 -29.84
N LYS A 828 -47.92 16.65 -29.66
CA LYS A 828 -47.35 17.01 -28.36
C LYS A 828 -48.24 18.03 -27.64
N GLY A 829 -48.73 17.66 -26.46
CA GLY A 829 -49.66 18.47 -25.64
C GLY A 829 -51.14 18.08 -25.72
N SER A 830 -51.56 17.29 -26.73
CA SER A 830 -52.95 16.78 -26.82
C SER A 830 -53.13 15.36 -26.27
N HIS A 831 -52.05 14.56 -26.23
CA HIS A 831 -52.10 13.17 -25.76
C HIS A 831 -50.96 12.86 -24.79
N PRO A 832 -51.21 12.25 -23.61
CA PRO A 832 -50.18 12.01 -22.60
C PRO A 832 -49.12 10.99 -23.03
N ALA A 833 -49.45 10.07 -23.95
CA ALA A 833 -48.51 9.06 -24.46
C ALA A 833 -47.55 9.58 -25.55
N ALA A 834 -47.68 10.85 -25.98
CA ALA A 834 -46.87 11.39 -27.09
C ALA A 834 -45.38 11.54 -26.71
N ASP A 835 -45.07 11.97 -25.48
CA ASP A 835 -43.68 12.16 -25.05
C ASP A 835 -42.95 10.81 -24.90
N GLU A 836 -43.63 9.80 -24.36
CA GLU A 836 -43.11 8.43 -24.27
C GLU A 836 -42.85 7.84 -25.68
N ALA A 837 -43.80 8.03 -26.59
CA ALA A 837 -43.66 7.60 -27.98
C ALA A 837 -42.48 8.28 -28.71
N ILE A 838 -42.23 9.58 -28.49
CA ILE A 838 -41.08 10.30 -29.07
C ILE A 838 -39.76 9.73 -28.56
N THR A 839 -39.67 9.42 -27.26
CA THR A 839 -38.45 8.82 -26.69
C THR A 839 -38.21 7.41 -27.22
N ALA A 840 -39.27 6.61 -27.35
CA ALA A 840 -39.20 5.27 -27.91
C ALA A 840 -38.79 5.31 -29.39
N LEU A 841 -39.43 6.14 -30.22
CA LEU A 841 -39.11 6.29 -31.65
C LEU A 841 -37.68 6.81 -31.91
N ASN A 842 -37.09 7.57 -30.98
CA ASN A 842 -35.68 7.97 -31.07
C ASN A 842 -34.71 6.93 -30.48
N SER A 843 -35.20 5.86 -29.85
CA SER A 843 -34.34 4.88 -29.19
C SER A 843 -33.79 3.81 -30.13
N GLY A 844 -34.39 3.59 -31.31
CA GLY A 844 -33.92 2.55 -32.24
C GLY A 844 -34.76 2.48 -33.51
N LEU A 845 -34.33 1.64 -34.45
CA LEU A 845 -35.08 1.34 -35.68
C LEU A 845 -36.08 0.22 -35.41
N TYR A 846 -37.36 0.47 -35.71
CA TYR A 846 -38.44 -0.51 -35.51
C TYR A 846 -38.79 -1.24 -36.80
N GLN A 847 -39.38 -2.42 -36.65
CA GLN A 847 -39.98 -3.14 -37.78
C GLN A 847 -41.32 -2.50 -38.17
N ILE A 848 -41.71 -2.65 -39.43
CA ILE A 848 -42.96 -2.10 -40.00
C ILE A 848 -44.20 -2.51 -39.17
N SER A 849 -44.28 -3.77 -38.74
CA SER A 849 -45.38 -4.28 -37.90
C SER A 849 -45.43 -3.59 -36.53
N GLN A 850 -44.26 -3.37 -35.91
CA GLN A 850 -44.14 -2.70 -34.62
C GLN A 850 -44.50 -1.22 -34.71
N LEU A 851 -44.17 -0.56 -35.84
CA LEU A 851 -44.59 0.81 -36.11
C LEU A 851 -46.11 0.94 -36.20
N TYR A 852 -46.78 -0.07 -36.78
CA TYR A 852 -48.23 -0.10 -36.88
C TYR A 852 -48.90 -0.32 -35.51
N GLU A 853 -48.54 -1.40 -34.82
CA GLU A 853 -49.20 -1.85 -33.58
C GLU A 853 -48.90 -0.95 -32.37
N ASN A 854 -47.65 -0.49 -32.22
CA ASN A 854 -47.24 0.23 -31.01
C ASN A 854 -47.44 1.74 -31.12
N PHE A 855 -47.48 2.30 -32.34
CA PHE A 855 -47.51 3.75 -32.54
C PHE A 855 -48.67 4.20 -33.42
N ALA A 856 -48.83 3.64 -34.62
CA ALA A 856 -49.78 4.19 -35.59
C ALA A 856 -51.25 3.93 -35.20
N ASP A 857 -51.60 2.73 -34.71
CA ASP A 857 -52.96 2.40 -34.24
C ASP A 857 -53.32 3.05 -32.89
N PRO A 858 -52.48 2.98 -31.84
CA PRO A 858 -52.81 3.57 -30.54
C PRO A 858 -52.92 5.10 -30.56
N LEU A 859 -52.17 5.77 -31.45
CA LEU A 859 -52.17 7.23 -31.59
C LEU A 859 -53.12 7.73 -32.70
N GLU A 860 -53.90 6.83 -33.32
CA GLU A 860 -54.85 7.13 -34.40
C GLU A 860 -54.21 7.96 -35.54
N LEU A 861 -52.99 7.58 -35.94
CA LEU A 861 -52.22 8.22 -37.01
C LEU A 861 -52.53 7.59 -38.36
N TRP A 862 -53.75 7.83 -38.85
CA TRP A 862 -54.27 7.23 -40.08
C TRP A 862 -53.42 7.49 -41.33
N GLU A 863 -52.77 8.65 -41.45
CA GLU A 863 -51.86 8.98 -42.57
C GLU A 863 -50.59 8.12 -42.53
N CYS A 864 -50.03 7.93 -41.34
CA CYS A 864 -48.87 7.07 -41.15
C CYS A 864 -49.24 5.59 -41.35
N GLN A 865 -50.46 5.17 -40.98
CA GLN A 865 -50.94 3.82 -41.27
C GLN A 865 -50.97 3.53 -42.77
N LEU A 866 -51.41 4.49 -43.61
CA LEU A 866 -51.35 4.34 -45.07
C LEU A 866 -49.90 4.26 -45.57
N ALA A 867 -48.99 5.10 -45.06
CA ALA A 867 -47.58 5.06 -45.44
C ALA A 867 -46.89 3.73 -45.04
N ILE A 868 -47.26 3.15 -43.89
CA ILE A 868 -46.81 1.82 -43.45
C ILE A 868 -47.32 0.74 -44.40
N ILE A 869 -48.61 0.79 -44.78
CA ILE A 869 -49.24 -0.20 -45.68
C ILE A 869 -48.60 -0.16 -47.08
N ASP A 870 -48.31 1.04 -47.57
CA ASP A 870 -47.63 1.26 -48.86
C ASP A 870 -46.21 0.67 -48.84
N CYS A 871 -45.45 0.94 -47.77
CA CYS A 871 -44.12 0.36 -47.57
C CYS A 871 -44.15 -1.18 -47.39
N ALA A 872 -45.20 -1.72 -46.77
CA ALA A 872 -45.37 -3.15 -46.57
C ALA A 872 -45.88 -3.91 -47.81
N GLY A 873 -46.46 -3.20 -48.78
CA GLY A 873 -47.16 -3.82 -49.93
C GLY A 873 -48.41 -4.61 -49.53
N TYR A 874 -49.10 -4.23 -48.44
CA TYR A 874 -50.27 -4.95 -47.93
C TYR A 874 -51.56 -4.54 -48.68
N THR A 875 -52.38 -5.51 -49.10
CA THR A 875 -53.42 -5.31 -50.13
C THR A 875 -54.87 -5.48 -49.62
N ASP A 876 -55.12 -5.38 -48.31
CA ASP A 876 -56.48 -5.57 -47.76
C ASP A 876 -57.36 -4.33 -47.97
N GLU A 877 -58.25 -4.42 -48.96
CA GLU A 877 -59.17 -3.34 -49.34
C GLU A 877 -60.05 -2.87 -48.17
N ASN A 878 -60.54 -3.78 -47.31
CA ASN A 878 -61.43 -3.41 -46.20
C ASN A 878 -60.74 -2.54 -45.15
N LEU A 879 -59.47 -2.84 -44.87
CA LEU A 879 -58.66 -2.10 -43.91
C LEU A 879 -58.31 -0.71 -44.47
N ILE A 880 -57.90 -0.65 -45.74
CA ILE A 880 -57.62 0.61 -46.45
C ILE A 880 -58.87 1.50 -46.48
N GLU A 881 -60.04 0.96 -46.83
CA GLU A 881 -61.31 1.70 -46.80
C GLU A 881 -61.65 2.20 -45.40
N LYS A 882 -61.46 1.38 -44.36
CA LYS A 882 -61.69 1.79 -42.95
C LYS A 882 -60.80 2.95 -42.54
N ILE A 883 -59.51 2.92 -42.92
CA ILE A 883 -58.55 4.00 -42.63
C ILE A 883 -58.98 5.28 -43.35
N TRP A 884 -59.31 5.20 -44.64
CA TRP A 884 -59.81 6.35 -45.42
C TRP A 884 -61.11 6.94 -44.85
N ARG A 885 -62.07 6.12 -44.41
CA ARG A 885 -63.27 6.59 -43.69
C ARG A 885 -62.91 7.39 -42.44
N ASN A 886 -61.93 6.95 -41.68
CA ASN A 886 -61.49 7.63 -40.46
C ASN A 886 -60.74 8.94 -40.76
N ILE A 887 -59.90 8.97 -41.80
CA ILE A 887 -59.25 10.20 -42.30
C ILE A 887 -60.31 11.24 -42.67
N LEU A 888 -61.27 10.86 -43.51
CA LEU A 888 -62.34 11.75 -43.96
C LEU A 888 -63.18 12.25 -42.79
N ARG A 889 -63.59 11.37 -41.86
CA ARG A 889 -64.34 11.76 -40.63
C ARG A 889 -63.57 12.75 -39.76
N ARG A 890 -62.26 12.56 -39.60
CA ARG A 890 -61.40 13.48 -38.83
C ARG A 890 -61.30 14.83 -39.51
N GLU A 891 -61.14 14.86 -40.83
CA GLU A 891 -61.02 16.10 -41.60
C GLU A 891 -62.33 16.88 -41.65
N ILE A 892 -63.48 16.18 -41.74
CA ILE A 892 -64.81 16.81 -41.62
C ILE A 892 -64.96 17.55 -40.29
N ARG A 893 -64.52 16.94 -39.18
CA ARG A 893 -64.55 17.56 -37.84
C ARG A 893 -63.62 18.79 -37.73
N LYS A 894 -62.48 18.78 -38.43
CA LYS A 894 -61.50 19.88 -38.42
C LYS A 894 -61.88 21.04 -39.35
N SER A 895 -62.53 20.75 -40.47
CA SER A 895 -62.90 21.75 -41.47
C SER A 895 -63.85 22.80 -40.87
N THR A 896 -63.56 24.08 -41.09
CA THR A 896 -64.39 25.22 -40.63
C THR A 896 -64.56 26.24 -41.75
N GLY A 897 -65.72 26.88 -41.84
CA GLY A 897 -66.05 27.87 -42.87
C GLY A 897 -67.19 27.46 -43.79
N ASN A 898 -67.33 28.14 -44.93
CA ASN A 898 -68.38 27.89 -45.92
C ASN A 898 -68.30 26.47 -46.51
N PRO A 899 -69.43 25.86 -46.93
CA PRO A 899 -69.48 24.52 -47.53
C PRO A 899 -68.40 24.25 -48.57
N ASN A 900 -68.20 25.18 -49.50
CA ASN A 900 -67.19 25.06 -50.57
C ASN A 900 -65.75 25.10 -50.04
N ASN A 901 -65.47 25.90 -49.01
CA ASN A 901 -64.15 25.96 -48.39
C ASN A 901 -63.85 24.70 -47.57
N ARG A 902 -64.86 24.14 -46.87
CA ARG A 902 -64.72 22.87 -46.14
C ARG A 902 -64.43 21.72 -47.10
N MET A 903 -65.13 21.67 -48.22
CA MET A 903 -64.88 20.66 -49.25
C MET A 903 -63.51 20.84 -49.92
N ALA A 904 -63.09 22.08 -50.20
CA ALA A 904 -61.76 22.36 -50.74
C ALA A 904 -60.63 21.94 -49.77
N GLN A 905 -60.81 22.09 -48.44
CA GLN A 905 -59.85 21.62 -47.44
C GLN A 905 -59.73 20.10 -47.42
N ILE A 906 -60.87 19.38 -47.46
CA ILE A 906 -60.89 17.91 -47.53
C ILE A 906 -60.22 17.42 -48.82
N LEU A 907 -60.54 18.02 -49.96
CA LEU A 907 -59.95 17.66 -51.25
C LEU A 907 -58.45 18.01 -51.32
N ALA A 908 -58.02 19.11 -50.70
CA ALA A 908 -56.60 19.44 -50.57
C ALA A 908 -55.85 18.41 -49.72
N LYS A 909 -56.49 17.88 -48.66
CA LYS A 909 -55.91 16.82 -47.82
C LYS A 909 -55.82 15.48 -48.57
N VAL A 910 -56.86 15.09 -49.30
CA VAL A 910 -56.83 13.91 -50.19
C VAL A 910 -55.75 14.06 -51.26
N LYS A 911 -55.62 15.25 -51.86
CA LYS A 911 -54.55 15.57 -52.83
C LYS A 911 -53.15 15.44 -52.23
N HIS A 912 -52.98 15.86 -50.98
CA HIS A 912 -51.70 15.75 -50.29
C HIS A 912 -51.32 14.28 -50.07
N ILE A 913 -52.25 13.45 -49.56
CA ILE A 913 -52.02 12.02 -49.34
C ILE A 913 -51.79 11.28 -50.67
N ALA A 914 -52.54 11.60 -51.72
CA ALA A 914 -52.38 11.00 -53.05
C ALA A 914 -51.00 11.26 -53.67
N ARG A 915 -50.39 12.43 -53.40
CA ARG A 915 -49.01 12.72 -53.82
C ARG A 915 -47.97 11.90 -53.06
N HIS A 916 -48.25 11.54 -51.81
CA HIS A 916 -47.32 10.80 -50.95
C HIS A 916 -47.42 9.28 -51.15
N CYS A 917 -48.62 8.72 -51.32
CA CYS A 917 -48.82 7.29 -51.56
C CYS A 917 -48.68 6.90 -53.04
N GLY A 918 -48.57 7.86 -53.96
CA GLY A 918 -48.61 7.58 -55.40
C GLY A 918 -50.02 7.22 -55.87
N VAL A 919 -50.45 7.81 -56.98
CA VAL A 919 -51.82 7.67 -57.50
C VAL A 919 -52.13 6.25 -58.01
N SER A 920 -51.07 5.46 -58.28
CA SER A 920 -51.15 4.12 -58.85
C SER A 920 -51.01 2.97 -57.83
N THR A 921 -50.83 3.27 -56.54
CA THR A 921 -50.67 2.23 -55.52
C THR A 921 -52.04 1.75 -55.05
N GLN A 922 -52.13 0.47 -54.67
CA GLN A 922 -53.37 -0.16 -54.18
C GLN A 922 -53.89 0.50 -52.88
N CYS A 923 -53.07 1.35 -52.25
CA CYS A 923 -53.39 2.20 -51.10
C CYS A 923 -54.41 3.32 -51.41
N PHE A 924 -54.67 3.62 -52.68
CA PHE A 924 -55.65 4.64 -53.11
C PHE A 924 -56.90 4.02 -53.76
N PRO A 925 -57.94 3.68 -52.99
CA PRO A 925 -59.15 3.06 -53.52
C PRO A 925 -60.02 4.11 -54.22
N LEU A 926 -59.73 4.36 -55.51
CA LEU A 926 -60.34 5.40 -56.33
C LEU A 926 -61.87 5.37 -56.29
N ALA A 927 -62.47 4.20 -56.50
CA ALA A 927 -63.92 4.08 -56.54
C ALA A 927 -64.60 4.33 -55.19
N PHE A 928 -63.94 3.91 -54.10
CA PHE A 928 -64.42 4.13 -52.75
C PHE A 928 -64.37 5.62 -52.39
N LEU A 929 -63.23 6.28 -52.66
CA LEU A 929 -63.03 7.69 -52.37
C LEU A 929 -63.95 8.59 -53.16
N ILE A 930 -64.18 8.32 -54.45
CA ILE A 930 -65.13 9.08 -55.27
C ILE A 930 -66.55 8.93 -54.70
N SER A 931 -66.97 7.71 -54.35
CA SER A 931 -68.30 7.48 -53.76
C SER A 931 -68.51 8.24 -52.45
N GLU A 932 -67.55 8.16 -51.52
CA GLU A 932 -67.68 8.84 -50.22
C GLU A 932 -67.54 10.36 -50.35
N LEU A 933 -66.65 10.88 -51.20
CA LEU A 933 -66.50 12.33 -51.38
C LEU A 933 -67.70 12.95 -52.07
N GLU A 934 -68.35 12.25 -53.00
CA GLU A 934 -69.61 12.71 -53.61
C GLU A 934 -70.77 12.68 -52.59
N GLN A 935 -70.85 11.63 -51.76
CA GLN A 935 -71.79 11.59 -50.62
C GLN A 935 -71.53 12.69 -49.58
N LEU A 936 -70.28 13.11 -49.40
CA LEU A 936 -69.93 14.24 -48.53
C LEU A 936 -70.25 15.59 -49.18
N SER A 937 -70.09 15.72 -50.50
CA SER A 937 -70.49 16.91 -51.26
C SER A 937 -71.99 17.17 -51.15
N THR A 938 -72.82 16.12 -51.22
CA THR A 938 -74.27 16.23 -51.01
C THR A 938 -74.60 16.65 -49.59
N TYR A 939 -74.01 15.98 -48.59
CA TYR A 939 -74.24 16.28 -47.18
C TYR A 939 -73.85 17.72 -46.80
N LEU A 940 -72.74 18.23 -47.35
CA LEU A 940 -72.25 19.59 -47.09
C LEU A 940 -72.95 20.65 -47.95
N LYS A 941 -73.68 20.26 -49.02
CA LYS A 941 -74.28 21.14 -50.03
C LYS A 941 -73.24 22.05 -50.72
N SER A 942 -72.11 21.48 -51.11
CA SER A 942 -71.05 22.21 -51.84
C SER A 942 -71.27 22.26 -53.35
N ASP A 943 -70.49 23.10 -54.03
CA ASP A 943 -70.49 23.20 -55.49
C ASP A 943 -70.14 21.87 -56.15
N ARG A 944 -71.06 21.42 -57.01
CA ARG A 944 -71.10 20.08 -57.62
C ARG A 944 -69.93 19.78 -58.58
N SER A 945 -69.18 20.82 -58.96
CA SER A 945 -68.02 20.70 -59.85
C SER A 945 -66.68 20.52 -59.12
N LEU A 946 -66.64 20.64 -57.79
CA LEU A 946 -65.40 20.71 -57.02
C LEU A 946 -64.68 19.36 -56.92
N VAL A 947 -65.43 18.26 -56.77
CA VAL A 947 -64.88 16.89 -56.64
C VAL A 947 -64.29 16.41 -57.97
N PRO A 948 -65.02 16.43 -59.11
CA PRO A 948 -64.45 16.03 -60.40
C PRO A 948 -63.24 16.88 -60.80
N LYS A 949 -63.30 18.21 -60.61
CA LYS A 949 -62.18 19.12 -60.89
C LYS A 949 -60.93 18.81 -60.08
N SER A 950 -61.09 18.39 -58.83
CA SER A 950 -59.96 18.08 -57.95
C SER A 950 -59.27 16.79 -58.34
N PHE A 951 -60.02 15.76 -58.76
CA PHE A 951 -59.45 14.51 -59.27
C PHE A 951 -58.74 14.67 -60.61
N VAL A 952 -59.28 15.49 -61.52
CA VAL A 952 -58.58 15.86 -62.77
C VAL A 952 -57.29 16.63 -62.46
N ALA A 953 -57.30 17.52 -61.45
CA ALA A 953 -56.10 18.21 -60.98
C ALA A 953 -55.09 17.33 -60.21
N MET A 954 -55.39 16.04 -60.00
CA MET A 954 -54.48 15.03 -59.45
C MET A 954 -53.83 14.15 -60.53
N GLU A 955 -53.97 14.49 -61.81
CA GLU A 955 -53.38 13.78 -62.97
C GLU A 955 -53.88 12.32 -63.12
N LEU A 956 -55.11 12.04 -62.68
CA LEU A 956 -55.75 10.75 -62.87
C LEU A 956 -56.25 10.58 -64.32
N PRO A 957 -56.17 9.36 -64.91
CA PRO A 957 -56.71 9.11 -66.23
C PRO A 957 -58.22 9.30 -66.23
N ILE A 958 -58.69 10.17 -67.12
CA ILE A 958 -60.10 10.58 -67.23
C ILE A 958 -60.99 9.38 -67.61
N ASP A 959 -60.45 8.42 -68.37
CA ASP A 959 -61.14 7.18 -68.74
C ASP A 959 -61.52 6.33 -67.52
N ALA A 960 -60.61 6.20 -66.54
CA ALA A 960 -60.88 5.46 -65.31
C ALA A 960 -61.90 6.18 -64.43
N LEU A 961 -61.87 7.52 -64.40
CA LEU A 961 -62.86 8.32 -63.69
C LEU A 961 -64.26 8.14 -64.31
N LEU A 962 -64.37 8.21 -65.64
CA LEU A 962 -65.63 8.00 -66.36
C LEU A 962 -66.20 6.60 -66.13
N GLU A 963 -65.37 5.56 -66.15
CA GLU A 963 -65.79 4.18 -65.88
C GLU A 963 -66.35 4.04 -64.44
N ILE A 964 -65.68 4.64 -63.46
CA ILE A 964 -66.12 4.63 -62.06
C ILE A 964 -67.41 5.41 -61.89
N TYR A 965 -67.54 6.61 -62.48
CA TYR A 965 -68.78 7.40 -62.40
C TYR A 965 -69.95 6.68 -63.10
N ASN A 966 -69.72 6.00 -64.22
CA ASN A 966 -70.73 5.17 -64.89
C ASN A 966 -71.16 3.98 -64.04
N ARG A 967 -70.21 3.35 -63.34
CA ARG A 967 -70.49 2.28 -62.37
C ARG A 967 -71.30 2.81 -61.18
N LEU A 968 -70.94 3.99 -60.66
CA LEU A 968 -71.66 4.65 -59.56
C LEU A 968 -73.09 5.00 -59.96
N ILE A 969 -73.31 5.56 -61.16
CA ILE A 969 -74.64 5.83 -61.73
C ILE A 969 -75.46 4.54 -61.86
N SER A 970 -74.83 3.45 -62.30
CA SER A 970 -75.51 2.16 -62.45
C SER A 970 -75.89 1.54 -61.09
N SER A 971 -75.08 1.76 -60.05
CA SER A 971 -75.35 1.33 -58.66
C SER A 971 -76.20 2.31 -57.85
N ALA A 972 -76.49 3.51 -58.38
CA ALA A 972 -77.14 4.59 -57.65
C ALA A 972 -78.57 4.23 -57.19
N SER A 973 -79.21 3.27 -57.85
CA SER A 973 -80.53 2.76 -57.46
C SER A 973 -80.54 2.01 -56.12
N GLU A 974 -79.38 1.54 -55.62
CA GLU A 974 -79.29 0.77 -54.37
C GLU A 974 -78.90 1.61 -53.14
N ILE A 975 -78.42 2.84 -53.32
CA ILE A 975 -77.89 3.67 -52.22
C ILE A 975 -78.98 4.62 -51.69
N GLN A 976 -79.55 4.30 -50.52
CA GLN A 976 -80.64 5.04 -49.83
C GLN A 976 -80.40 6.54 -49.54
N ILE A 977 -79.17 7.04 -49.69
CA ILE A 977 -78.79 8.40 -49.30
C ILE A 977 -79.29 9.43 -50.33
N TRP A 978 -79.20 9.11 -51.63
CA TRP A 978 -79.61 9.99 -52.73
C TRP A 978 -81.13 10.23 -52.78
N GLN A 979 -81.91 9.25 -52.31
CA GLN A 979 -83.36 9.36 -52.15
C GLN A 979 -83.78 10.20 -50.93
N LYS A 980 -82.96 10.26 -49.88
CA LYS A 980 -83.28 11.00 -48.64
C LYS A 980 -83.06 12.52 -48.74
N GLU A 981 -82.24 12.99 -49.68
CA GLU A 981 -81.92 14.42 -49.85
C GLU A 981 -82.54 15.07 -51.10
N GLU A 982 -83.53 14.42 -51.74
CA GLU A 982 -84.27 14.92 -52.93
C GLU A 982 -83.38 15.32 -54.13
N ASN A 983 -82.28 14.60 -54.40
CA ASN A 983 -81.38 14.99 -55.49
C ASN A 983 -80.83 13.79 -56.30
N GLU A 984 -81.68 13.21 -57.15
CA GLU A 984 -81.33 12.08 -58.05
C GLU A 984 -80.35 12.47 -59.18
N PHE A 985 -80.21 13.78 -59.49
CA PHE A 985 -79.42 14.27 -60.63
C PHE A 985 -77.98 14.68 -60.29
N HIS A 986 -77.56 14.63 -59.02
CA HIS A 986 -76.24 15.11 -58.62
C HIS A 986 -75.08 14.38 -59.33
N LEU A 987 -75.17 13.05 -59.50
CA LEU A 987 -74.12 12.29 -60.20
C LEU A 987 -74.06 12.64 -61.69
N PHE A 988 -75.20 12.91 -62.33
CA PHE A 988 -75.24 13.36 -63.73
C PHE A 988 -74.64 14.75 -63.91
N GLU A 989 -74.84 15.66 -62.94
CA GLU A 989 -74.23 17.00 -62.96
C GLU A 989 -72.73 16.97 -62.64
N ALA A 990 -72.27 16.06 -61.78
CA ALA A 990 -70.85 15.82 -61.54
C ALA A 990 -70.15 15.28 -62.80
N VAL A 991 -70.81 14.36 -63.53
CA VAL A 991 -70.32 13.88 -64.84
C VAL A 991 -70.36 14.99 -65.89
N ALA A 992 -71.41 15.83 -65.92
CA ALA A 992 -71.44 16.99 -66.82
C ALA A 992 -70.29 17.96 -66.52
N ALA A 993 -69.97 18.20 -65.25
CA ALA A 993 -68.81 19.01 -64.85
C ALA A 993 -67.47 18.34 -65.20
N LEU A 994 -67.39 17.00 -65.14
CA LEU A 994 -66.22 16.23 -65.60
C LEU A 994 -66.05 16.37 -67.13
N ILE A 995 -67.14 16.28 -67.90
CA ILE A 995 -67.13 16.45 -69.36
C ILE A 995 -66.81 17.91 -69.73
N ASP A 996 -67.36 18.89 -69.03
CA ASP A 996 -67.03 20.31 -69.25
C ASP A 996 -65.57 20.61 -68.91
N THR A 997 -65.01 19.97 -67.88
CA THR A 997 -63.59 20.13 -67.54
C THR A 997 -62.68 19.39 -68.52
N PHE A 998 -63.12 18.26 -69.07
CA PHE A 998 -62.47 17.57 -70.19
C PHE A 998 -62.47 18.45 -71.46
N LEU A 999 -63.61 19.02 -71.83
CA LEU A 999 -63.75 19.94 -72.97
C LEU A 999 -62.91 21.21 -72.81
N ASN A 1000 -62.76 21.73 -71.58
CA ASN A 1000 -61.92 22.90 -71.30
C ASN A 1000 -60.42 22.59 -71.17
N SER A 1001 -60.04 21.35 -70.81
CA SER A 1001 -58.64 20.89 -70.75
C SER A 1001 -58.13 20.31 -72.07
N HIS A 1002 -58.99 20.22 -73.09
CA HIS A 1002 -58.68 19.74 -74.43
C HIS A 1002 -57.66 20.59 -75.20
N GLU A 1003 -57.34 21.82 -74.77
CA GLU A 1003 -56.22 22.58 -75.34
C GLU A 1003 -54.84 22.06 -74.90
N THR A 1004 -54.74 21.35 -73.77
CA THR A 1004 -53.47 20.81 -73.23
C THR A 1004 -53.16 19.35 -73.62
N TYR A 1005 -54.13 18.59 -74.15
CA TYR A 1005 -53.96 17.17 -74.52
C TYR A 1005 -53.72 16.91 -76.03
N ASN A 1006 -53.49 17.96 -76.83
CA ASN A 1006 -53.25 17.84 -78.27
C ASN A 1006 -51.83 17.34 -78.66
N SER A 1007 -51.12 16.71 -77.73
CA SER A 1007 -49.94 15.92 -78.04
C SER A 1007 -50.00 14.58 -77.31
N VAL A 1008 -50.90 13.70 -77.72
CA VAL A 1008 -50.57 12.41 -78.35
C VAL A 1008 -51.85 11.76 -78.88
N GLN A 1009 -52.06 12.00 -80.18
CA GLN A 1009 -52.62 11.15 -81.23
C GLN A 1009 -54.09 10.70 -81.23
N LYS A 1010 -54.67 10.90 -82.43
CA LYS A 1010 -55.66 10.07 -83.12
C LYS A 1010 -55.74 8.62 -82.67
#